data_AF-A0A7R9IBB1-F1
#
_entry.id   AF-A0A7R9IBB1-F1
#
_cell.length_a   1.000
_cell.length_b   1.000
_cell.length_c   1.000
_cell.angle_alpha   90.00
_cell.angle_beta   90.00
_cell.angle_gamma   90.00
#
_symmetry.space_group_name_H-M   'P 1'
#
loop_
_entity.id
_entity.type
_entity.pdbx_description
1 polymer ?
#
loop_
_entity_poly.entity_id
_entity_poly.type
_entity_poly.pdbx_seq_one_letter_code
_entity_poly.pdbx_strand_id
1 'polypeptide(L)'
;MSGKRKCVSSCSVLELREAFEAEAQEVKKARLLLTAAVPVGPDNVRGGYDVPAVASYLDFINLMAYDFHGKWERETGHNAPLYAPSTDSEWRKQLSVDHAANMWVKMGAPKDKLVIGMPTYGRTFTLSNPEVFRVNAPASGGGKAGDYTKEGGFLAYYEVCDMLRNGASYIWDEEMKVPYAVQGDQWVGFDDERSIRNKMKWIKDGGFGGAMVWTVDMDDFTGDVCGGGVKYPLITAMRCQVPAHNRQMSHRRQVPAHHHHEVIHRCQVPTHHRHEVSHRCQVPAHPHHEVSHRRQVPAYHHQVSHREELRGVSRGANVKDIDWSKIANAILVEAAPKPAAIKIPVGEVLKRVRGSTHRPTALQTNVNTRVRAPQVFCYMTSWSQKRPGAGKFTPDNIDATLCTHVIYAFATLKDHKLAPGDEKDIDMYEKVVALREKNPDIQVRHSVVGDGHGLDGAVICWRNSEINRNFRQWQLVLRVQPILLAIGGWAFGSTPFKELTSNVFRMNQFVYEAIELLREYKFNGLDVDWEYPRGADDRAAYVNLLKELRLAFEGETKTSGEPRLLLTAAVPASFEAIAAGYDVPEISKYLDFINVMTYDFHGQWERQVGHNSPLFPLESTTSYQKKLTVDFSAREWVKQGAPKEKLMIGMPTYGRSFTLIDPTKFDIGAPASGGGVAGKYTGEAGFMSYYEVSRSFGNQFLVCDFLHAENTTLVWDNEQQVPFAYRKDQWVGFDDERSLKTKVNNNFHLDLAVVTCYFVSDDDNKEGMSWLKEEGFGGIMIWSVDMDDFRGHCGTGKYPLINAMRQELDGYSVKLEYDGPYESYNPNGKYTTKNRECPSGGRVRKLWSLSGLETVQFIPVSSGSVSSNEVSCEEEEGHISYHKDRADCTMYYMCEGERKHHMPCPSNLVFNPNENVCDWPENVEGCQHHTPAPPTAKRR
;
A
#
# COMPACT_ATOMS: atom_id res chain seq x y z
N MET A 1 32.90 11.44 -45.68
CA MET A 1 31.52 11.66 -45.18
C MET A 1 31.37 11.43 -43.67
N SER A 2 31.97 10.40 -43.07
CA SER A 2 31.84 10.08 -41.62
C SER A 2 32.05 11.28 -40.68
N GLY A 3 33.17 12.01 -40.80
CA GLY A 3 33.48 13.15 -39.93
C GLY A 3 32.41 14.24 -39.89
N LYS A 4 31.72 14.52 -41.00
CA LYS A 4 30.58 15.46 -41.00
C LYS A 4 29.37 14.93 -40.21
N ARG A 5 29.08 13.62 -40.29
CA ARG A 5 27.98 13.01 -39.52
C ARG A 5 28.25 13.01 -38.01
N LYS A 6 29.48 12.68 -37.61
CA LYS A 6 29.91 12.75 -36.20
C LYS A 6 29.74 14.16 -35.63
N CYS A 7 30.30 15.16 -36.33
CA CYS A 7 30.23 16.56 -35.92
C CYS A 7 28.78 17.06 -35.75
N VAL A 8 27.87 16.76 -36.69
CA VAL A 8 26.45 17.10 -36.55
C VAL A 8 25.83 16.44 -35.30
N SER A 9 26.11 15.15 -35.06
CA SER A 9 25.56 14.45 -33.88
C SER A 9 26.08 15.00 -32.54
N SER A 10 27.33 15.49 -32.48
CA SER A 10 27.90 16.09 -31.27
C SER A 10 27.45 17.53 -31.07
N CYS A 11 27.37 18.34 -32.14
CA CYS A 11 27.01 19.75 -32.03
C CYS A 11 25.55 19.96 -31.60
N SER A 12 24.59 19.23 -32.18
CA SER A 12 23.19 19.39 -31.76
C SER A 12 22.93 18.91 -30.32
N VAL A 13 23.73 18.00 -29.80
CA VAL A 13 23.69 17.61 -28.38
C VAL A 13 24.36 18.66 -27.48
N LEU A 14 25.43 19.32 -27.94
CA LEU A 14 26.04 20.47 -27.26
C LEU A 14 25.07 21.67 -27.20
N GLU A 15 24.45 22.04 -28.32
CA GLU A 15 23.50 23.15 -28.42
C GLU A 15 22.31 22.95 -27.46
N LEU A 16 21.74 21.74 -27.40
CA LEU A 16 20.69 21.39 -26.42
C LEU A 16 21.20 21.44 -24.98
N ARG A 17 22.46 21.02 -24.74
CA ARG A 17 23.07 21.03 -23.40
C ARG A 17 23.30 22.46 -22.89
N GLU A 18 23.82 23.34 -23.74
CA GLU A 18 24.02 24.76 -23.44
C GLU A 18 22.69 25.48 -23.23
N ALA A 19 21.67 25.19 -24.06
CA ALA A 19 20.32 25.74 -23.89
C ALA A 19 19.69 25.33 -22.54
N PHE A 20 19.83 24.06 -22.13
CA PHE A 20 19.35 23.59 -20.83
C PHE A 20 20.14 24.20 -19.66
N GLU A 21 21.46 24.42 -19.81
CA GLU A 21 22.28 25.11 -18.79
C GLU A 21 21.97 26.61 -18.69
N ALA A 22 21.55 27.26 -19.77
CA ALA A 22 21.08 28.64 -19.77
C ALA A 22 19.70 28.79 -19.11
N GLU A 23 18.71 27.97 -19.48
CA GLU A 23 17.37 27.98 -18.88
C GLU A 23 17.43 27.82 -17.36
N ALA A 24 18.20 26.83 -16.89
CA ALA A 24 18.35 26.55 -15.45
C ALA A 24 18.92 27.74 -14.66
N GLN A 25 19.82 28.52 -15.27
CA GLN A 25 20.39 29.73 -14.66
C GLN A 25 19.39 30.89 -14.65
N GLU A 26 18.63 31.05 -15.73
CA GLU A 26 17.60 32.10 -15.86
C GLU A 26 16.43 31.89 -14.89
N VAL A 27 15.81 30.70 -14.92
CA VAL A 27 14.62 30.39 -14.11
C VAL A 27 14.94 29.91 -12.68
N LYS A 28 16.23 29.71 -12.37
CA LYS A 28 16.75 29.24 -11.07
C LYS A 28 16.18 27.89 -10.61
N LYS A 29 15.96 26.97 -11.55
CA LYS A 29 15.52 25.59 -11.28
C LYS A 29 16.65 24.58 -11.49
N ALA A 30 16.40 23.32 -11.13
CA ALA A 30 17.28 22.22 -11.52
C ALA A 30 17.22 22.03 -13.05
N ARG A 31 18.39 21.92 -13.69
CA ARG A 31 18.52 21.71 -15.13
C ARG A 31 17.82 20.44 -15.61
N LEU A 32 17.13 20.54 -16.75
CA LEU A 32 16.57 19.41 -17.49
C LEU A 32 17.64 18.37 -17.88
N LEU A 33 17.34 17.09 -17.71
CA LEU A 33 18.25 16.00 -18.06
C LEU A 33 18.32 15.83 -19.59
N LEU A 34 19.53 15.66 -20.12
CA LEU A 34 19.77 15.37 -21.54
C LEU A 34 20.35 13.97 -21.70
N THR A 35 19.65 13.09 -22.41
CA THR A 35 20.00 11.67 -22.58
C THR A 35 19.75 11.23 -24.02
N ALA A 36 20.32 10.10 -24.45
CA ALA A 36 20.05 9.53 -25.77
C ALA A 36 19.97 8.01 -25.71
N ALA A 37 19.06 7.43 -26.50
CA ALA A 37 19.09 6.03 -26.88
C ALA A 37 20.05 5.84 -28.07
N VAL A 38 20.97 4.88 -27.98
CA VAL A 38 22.04 4.70 -28.98
C VAL A 38 22.20 3.24 -29.39
N PRO A 39 22.55 2.96 -30.67
CA PRO A 39 22.72 1.60 -31.16
C PRO A 39 24.01 0.97 -30.64
N VAL A 40 24.01 -0.36 -30.61
CA VAL A 40 25.16 -1.17 -30.15
C VAL A 40 25.95 -1.84 -31.29
N GLY A 41 25.41 -1.85 -32.51
CA GLY A 41 26.08 -2.44 -33.68
C GLY A 41 27.44 -1.79 -34.00
N PRO A 42 28.55 -2.54 -34.10
CA PRO A 42 29.90 -1.98 -34.20
C PRO A 42 30.10 -0.92 -35.29
N ASP A 43 29.56 -1.14 -36.50
CA ASP A 43 29.72 -0.20 -37.62
C ASP A 43 28.88 1.06 -37.46
N ASN A 44 27.69 0.96 -36.84
CA ASN A 44 26.84 2.11 -36.52
C ASN A 44 27.52 3.03 -35.50
N VAL A 45 28.11 2.47 -34.44
CA VAL A 45 28.84 3.24 -33.41
C VAL A 45 30.11 3.86 -34.01
N ARG A 46 30.95 3.07 -34.70
CA ARG A 46 32.20 3.55 -35.31
C ARG A 46 31.97 4.59 -36.40
N GLY A 47 30.93 4.43 -37.23
CA GLY A 47 30.61 5.31 -38.34
C GLY A 47 29.83 6.58 -37.94
N GLY A 48 28.92 6.47 -36.98
CA GLY A 48 27.97 7.52 -36.61
C GLY A 48 28.42 8.47 -35.52
N TYR A 49 29.07 7.97 -34.46
CA TYR A 49 29.19 8.70 -33.18
C TYR A 49 30.62 9.16 -32.86
N ASP A 50 30.76 10.36 -32.31
CA ASP A 50 31.92 10.74 -31.51
C ASP A 50 31.63 10.41 -30.04
N VAL A 51 32.07 9.24 -29.59
CA VAL A 51 31.68 8.69 -28.28
C VAL A 51 32.18 9.57 -27.11
N PRO A 52 33.43 10.07 -27.08
CA PRO A 52 33.89 10.99 -26.04
C PRO A 52 33.11 12.32 -26.01
N ALA A 53 32.80 12.92 -27.16
CA ALA A 53 32.03 14.17 -27.20
C ALA A 53 30.57 13.97 -26.76
N VAL A 54 29.89 12.94 -27.27
CA VAL A 54 28.51 12.62 -26.86
C VAL A 54 28.44 12.26 -25.37
N ALA A 55 29.45 11.58 -24.83
CA ALA A 55 29.50 11.22 -23.41
C ALA A 55 29.86 12.36 -22.45
N SER A 56 30.42 13.48 -22.92
CA SER A 56 30.63 14.66 -22.08
C SER A 56 29.34 15.47 -21.92
N TYR A 57 28.58 15.67 -23.00
CA TYR A 57 27.36 16.48 -23.02
C TYR A 57 26.12 15.80 -22.42
N LEU A 58 25.93 14.50 -22.66
CA LEU A 58 24.81 13.74 -22.10
C LEU A 58 25.00 13.45 -20.61
N ASP A 59 23.91 13.44 -19.85
CA ASP A 59 23.92 13.04 -18.44
C ASP A 59 24.07 11.52 -18.30
N PHE A 60 23.33 10.75 -19.10
CA PHE A 60 23.51 9.31 -19.27
C PHE A 60 23.10 8.85 -20.69
N ILE A 61 23.58 7.67 -21.08
CA ILE A 61 23.49 7.09 -22.40
C ILE A 61 22.78 5.73 -22.29
N ASN A 62 21.63 5.59 -22.95
CA ASN A 62 20.85 4.36 -22.94
C ASN A 62 21.29 3.49 -24.12
N LEU A 63 22.09 2.45 -23.85
CA LEU A 63 22.51 1.48 -24.86
C LEU A 63 21.35 0.56 -25.21
N MET A 64 20.92 0.54 -26.48
CA MET A 64 19.90 -0.39 -26.97
C MET A 64 20.53 -1.79 -27.15
N ALA A 65 20.78 -2.49 -26.03
CA ALA A 65 21.49 -3.77 -25.97
C ALA A 65 20.56 -4.98 -26.22
N TYR A 66 19.77 -4.88 -27.29
CA TYR A 66 18.78 -5.83 -27.76
C TYR A 66 18.67 -5.73 -29.30
N ASP A 67 17.79 -6.51 -29.93
CA ASP A 67 17.71 -6.66 -31.39
C ASP A 67 19.05 -7.12 -32.03
N PHE A 68 19.83 -7.92 -31.31
CA PHE A 68 21.06 -8.52 -31.84
C PHE A 68 20.77 -9.55 -32.94
N HIS A 69 19.67 -10.31 -32.79
CA HIS A 69 19.21 -11.34 -33.70
C HIS A 69 17.70 -11.21 -33.93
N GLY A 70 17.23 -11.54 -35.12
CA GLY A 70 15.81 -11.46 -35.46
C GLY A 70 15.47 -11.85 -36.89
N LYS A 71 14.22 -11.62 -37.29
CA LYS A 71 13.56 -12.11 -38.52
C LYS A 71 14.23 -11.75 -39.87
N TRP A 72 15.25 -10.91 -39.86
CA TRP A 72 16.10 -10.60 -41.01
C TRP A 72 17.14 -11.70 -41.30
N GLU A 73 17.40 -12.59 -40.34
CA GLU A 73 18.33 -13.71 -40.48
C GLU A 73 17.65 -15.02 -40.95
N ARG A 74 18.48 -16.02 -41.28
CA ARG A 74 18.06 -17.40 -41.65
C ARG A 74 18.53 -18.44 -40.63
N GLU A 75 18.91 -17.99 -39.45
CA GLU A 75 19.43 -18.77 -38.33
C GLU A 75 18.80 -18.23 -37.03
N THR A 76 18.41 -19.09 -36.09
CA THR A 76 17.85 -18.66 -34.79
C THR A 76 18.89 -18.00 -33.90
N GLY A 77 18.53 -16.91 -33.22
CA GLY A 77 19.40 -16.23 -32.26
C GLY A 77 18.60 -15.46 -31.21
N HIS A 78 19.17 -15.29 -30.02
CA HIS A 78 18.50 -14.59 -28.91
C HIS A 78 18.42 -13.08 -29.14
N ASN A 79 17.34 -12.46 -28.67
CA ASN A 79 17.14 -11.00 -28.75
C ASN A 79 18.25 -10.20 -28.03
N ALA A 80 18.56 -10.56 -26.79
CA ALA A 80 19.54 -9.87 -25.93
C ALA A 80 20.41 -10.83 -25.09
N PRO A 81 21.25 -11.68 -25.69
CA PRO A 81 22.11 -12.59 -24.92
C PRO A 81 23.17 -11.81 -24.12
N LEU A 82 23.42 -12.23 -22.87
CA LEU A 82 24.43 -11.56 -22.02
C LEU A 82 25.84 -11.77 -22.57
N TYR A 83 26.12 -13.00 -23.02
CA TYR A 83 27.34 -13.42 -23.69
C TYR A 83 27.01 -14.10 -25.02
N ALA A 84 27.91 -14.03 -26.00
CA ALA A 84 27.77 -14.78 -27.24
C ALA A 84 28.29 -16.23 -27.07
N PRO A 85 27.75 -17.21 -27.83
CA PRO A 85 28.13 -18.60 -27.69
C PRO A 85 29.50 -18.90 -28.31
N SER A 86 30.17 -19.94 -27.80
CA SER A 86 31.46 -20.44 -28.26
C SER A 86 31.47 -20.84 -29.73
N THR A 87 30.32 -21.31 -30.24
CA THR A 87 30.11 -21.74 -31.63
C THR A 87 30.03 -20.61 -32.64
N ASP A 88 29.83 -19.36 -32.21
CA ASP A 88 29.66 -18.22 -33.12
C ASP A 88 30.96 -17.83 -33.82
N SER A 89 30.82 -17.18 -34.99
CA SER A 89 31.94 -16.53 -35.66
C SER A 89 32.44 -15.32 -34.87
N GLU A 90 33.71 -14.95 -35.07
CA GLU A 90 34.31 -13.74 -34.45
C GLU A 90 33.60 -12.42 -34.84
N TRP A 91 32.69 -12.47 -35.84
CA TRP A 91 31.74 -11.40 -36.11
C TRP A 91 30.48 -11.51 -35.22
N ARG A 92 29.76 -12.64 -35.25
CA ARG A 92 28.53 -12.83 -34.44
C ARG A 92 28.81 -12.68 -32.94
N LYS A 93 30.01 -13.03 -32.45
CA LYS A 93 30.45 -12.79 -31.05
C LYS A 93 30.41 -11.34 -30.57
N GLN A 94 30.30 -10.37 -31.48
CA GLN A 94 30.15 -8.95 -31.13
C GLN A 94 28.69 -8.58 -30.79
N LEU A 95 27.75 -9.50 -31.00
CA LEU A 95 26.30 -9.32 -30.84
C LEU A 95 25.81 -9.84 -29.47
N SER A 96 26.35 -9.26 -28.39
CA SER A 96 25.95 -9.57 -27.01
C SER A 96 26.01 -8.34 -26.11
N VAL A 97 25.26 -8.35 -25.00
CA VAL A 97 25.15 -7.23 -24.05
C VAL A 97 26.53 -6.85 -23.49
N ASP A 98 27.36 -7.84 -23.12
CA ASP A 98 28.70 -7.58 -22.61
C ASP A 98 29.60 -6.90 -23.67
N HIS A 99 29.64 -7.43 -24.89
CA HIS A 99 30.46 -6.87 -25.95
C HIS A 99 30.02 -5.45 -26.33
N ALA A 100 28.71 -5.23 -26.44
CA ALA A 100 28.12 -3.93 -26.74
C ALA A 100 28.55 -2.85 -25.73
N ALA A 101 28.39 -3.12 -24.44
CA ALA A 101 28.74 -2.17 -23.38
C ALA A 101 30.25 -1.95 -23.30
N ASN A 102 31.05 -3.03 -23.33
CA ASN A 102 32.51 -2.93 -23.27
C ASN A 102 33.11 -2.25 -24.52
N MET A 103 32.44 -2.31 -25.68
CA MET A 103 32.82 -1.53 -26.86
C MET A 103 32.64 -0.01 -26.63
N TRP A 104 31.49 0.43 -26.09
CA TRP A 104 31.26 1.84 -25.77
C TRP A 104 32.28 2.38 -24.75
N VAL A 105 32.60 1.60 -23.72
CA VAL A 105 33.68 1.92 -22.75
C VAL A 105 35.03 2.04 -23.46
N LYS A 106 35.38 1.08 -24.31
CA LYS A 106 36.64 1.09 -25.09
C LYS A 106 36.73 2.26 -26.08
N MET A 107 35.60 2.83 -26.48
CA MET A 107 35.52 4.03 -27.32
C MET A 107 35.47 5.34 -26.51
N GLY A 108 35.52 5.29 -25.18
CA GLY A 108 35.69 6.46 -24.31
C GLY A 108 34.46 6.88 -23.49
N ALA A 109 33.38 6.09 -23.48
CA ALA A 109 32.23 6.39 -22.62
C ALA A 109 32.49 6.01 -21.14
N PRO A 110 32.21 6.89 -20.17
CA PRO A 110 32.26 6.55 -18.74
C PRO A 110 31.24 5.47 -18.40
N LYS A 111 31.65 4.41 -17.68
CA LYS A 111 30.77 3.27 -17.32
C LYS A 111 29.56 3.70 -16.50
N ASP A 112 29.76 4.63 -15.58
CA ASP A 112 28.77 5.28 -14.73
C ASP A 112 27.68 6.05 -15.51
N LYS A 113 27.95 6.44 -16.76
CA LYS A 113 26.96 7.03 -17.68
C LYS A 113 26.28 6.01 -18.60
N LEU A 114 26.74 4.76 -18.67
CA LEU A 114 26.17 3.74 -19.55
C LEU A 114 25.03 3.00 -18.84
N VAL A 115 23.81 3.21 -19.34
CA VAL A 115 22.58 2.56 -18.89
C VAL A 115 22.22 1.48 -19.92
N ILE A 116 22.07 0.23 -19.46
CA ILE A 116 22.00 -0.94 -20.34
C ILE A 116 20.55 -1.33 -20.63
N GLY A 117 20.15 -1.30 -21.89
CA GLY A 117 18.80 -1.67 -22.34
C GLY A 117 18.48 -3.15 -22.12
N MET A 118 17.29 -3.41 -21.60
CA MET A 118 16.68 -4.72 -21.37
C MET A 118 15.40 -4.81 -22.19
N PRO A 119 15.25 -5.82 -23.07
CA PRO A 119 14.00 -6.06 -23.75
C PRO A 119 13.02 -6.79 -22.82
N THR A 120 11.75 -6.44 -22.92
CA THR A 120 10.62 -7.19 -22.34
C THR A 120 9.86 -7.95 -23.43
N TYR A 121 10.58 -8.39 -24.46
CA TYR A 121 10.05 -9.06 -25.63
C TYR A 121 11.06 -10.09 -26.19
N GLY A 122 10.55 -11.10 -26.90
CA GLY A 122 11.33 -12.07 -27.63
C GLY A 122 11.41 -11.76 -29.13
N ARG A 123 12.49 -12.20 -29.77
CA ARG A 123 12.58 -12.24 -31.24
C ARG A 123 12.34 -13.66 -31.72
N THR A 124 11.48 -13.83 -32.72
CA THR A 124 10.92 -15.12 -33.11
C THR A 124 11.29 -15.55 -34.52
N PHE A 125 11.36 -16.86 -34.71
CA PHE A 125 11.77 -17.52 -35.94
C PHE A 125 10.86 -18.71 -36.23
N THR A 126 10.61 -18.98 -37.52
CA THR A 126 10.03 -20.25 -37.96
C THR A 126 11.16 -21.18 -38.38
N LEU A 127 11.30 -22.32 -37.72
CA LEU A 127 12.33 -23.32 -37.99
C LEU A 127 12.12 -23.96 -39.38
N SER A 128 13.21 -24.15 -40.13
CA SER A 128 13.19 -24.92 -41.39
C SER A 128 13.12 -26.43 -41.14
N ASN A 129 13.43 -26.88 -39.93
CA ASN A 129 13.24 -28.25 -39.46
C ASN A 129 12.96 -28.23 -37.94
N PRO A 130 11.75 -28.59 -37.46
CA PRO A 130 11.42 -28.63 -36.04
C PRO A 130 12.36 -29.49 -35.18
N GLU A 131 12.96 -30.55 -35.74
CA GLU A 131 13.93 -31.41 -35.04
C GLU A 131 15.27 -30.71 -34.75
N VAL A 132 15.51 -29.54 -35.36
CA VAL A 132 16.71 -28.72 -35.15
C VAL A 132 16.27 -27.39 -34.55
N PHE A 133 16.14 -27.35 -33.23
CA PHE A 133 15.54 -26.22 -32.50
C PHE A 133 16.52 -25.46 -31.57
N ARG A 134 17.82 -25.77 -31.63
CA ARG A 134 18.87 -25.07 -30.87
C ARG A 134 19.13 -23.65 -31.40
N VAL A 135 19.96 -22.87 -30.69
CA VAL A 135 20.55 -21.63 -31.23
C VAL A 135 21.35 -21.93 -32.51
N ASN A 136 21.36 -21.00 -33.47
CA ASN A 136 21.88 -21.16 -34.82
C ASN A 136 21.24 -22.35 -35.59
N ALA A 137 19.95 -22.64 -35.33
CA ALA A 137 19.16 -23.54 -36.15
C ALA A 137 18.71 -22.85 -37.45
N PRO A 138 18.68 -23.54 -38.61
CA PRO A 138 18.18 -22.96 -39.86
C PRO A 138 16.70 -22.56 -39.75
N ALA A 139 16.40 -21.31 -40.12
CA ALA A 139 15.08 -20.71 -40.05
C ALA A 139 14.57 -20.27 -41.44
N SER A 140 13.29 -20.52 -41.71
CA SER A 140 12.63 -20.13 -42.97
C SER A 140 12.24 -18.65 -42.99
N GLY A 141 12.21 -18.00 -41.82
CA GLY A 141 11.98 -16.58 -41.63
C GLY A 141 11.69 -16.26 -40.17
N GLY A 142 11.04 -15.10 -39.93
CA GLY A 142 10.47 -14.78 -38.62
C GLY A 142 9.42 -15.81 -38.17
N GLY A 143 9.12 -15.80 -36.87
CA GLY A 143 7.98 -16.53 -36.33
C GLY A 143 6.64 -15.96 -36.81
N LYS A 144 5.57 -16.72 -36.56
CA LYS A 144 4.19 -16.28 -36.70
C LYS A 144 3.95 -15.04 -35.83
N ALA A 145 2.99 -14.21 -36.24
CA ALA A 145 2.60 -13.03 -35.47
C ALA A 145 1.95 -13.45 -34.16
N GLY A 146 2.26 -12.76 -33.07
CA GLY A 146 1.58 -12.92 -31.79
C GLY A 146 0.12 -12.48 -31.84
N ASP A 147 -0.71 -13.01 -30.94
CA ASP A 147 -2.14 -12.71 -30.89
C ASP A 147 -2.46 -11.29 -30.39
N TYR A 148 -1.50 -10.57 -29.82
CA TYR A 148 -1.66 -9.19 -29.36
C TYR A 148 -0.73 -8.23 -30.10
N THR A 149 0.55 -8.58 -30.28
CA THR A 149 1.52 -7.72 -30.99
C THR A 149 1.28 -7.68 -32.50
N LYS A 150 0.64 -8.70 -33.07
CA LYS A 150 0.33 -8.86 -34.50
C LYS A 150 1.53 -8.73 -35.48
N GLU A 151 2.78 -8.68 -34.99
CA GLU A 151 3.99 -8.60 -35.82
C GLU A 151 4.69 -9.97 -35.93
N GLY A 152 4.77 -10.52 -37.13
CA GLY A 152 5.58 -11.73 -37.38
C GLY A 152 7.08 -11.49 -37.12
N GLY A 153 7.73 -12.38 -36.37
CA GLY A 153 9.13 -12.28 -35.96
C GLY A 153 9.39 -11.57 -34.62
N PHE A 154 8.33 -11.32 -33.85
CA PHE A 154 8.32 -10.61 -32.57
C PHE A 154 7.25 -11.24 -31.66
N LEU A 155 7.47 -11.24 -30.34
CA LEU A 155 6.45 -11.55 -29.33
C LEU A 155 6.75 -10.73 -28.07
N ALA A 156 5.74 -10.13 -27.44
CA ALA A 156 5.90 -9.55 -26.10
C ALA A 156 6.14 -10.65 -25.05
N TYR A 157 6.70 -10.31 -23.88
CA TYR A 157 7.02 -11.33 -22.86
C TYR A 157 5.78 -12.10 -22.40
N TYR A 158 4.64 -11.42 -22.27
CA TYR A 158 3.36 -12.07 -21.96
C TYR A 158 2.93 -13.08 -23.05
N GLU A 159 3.12 -12.78 -24.33
CA GLU A 159 2.83 -13.74 -25.42
C GLU A 159 3.78 -14.95 -25.40
N VAL A 160 5.03 -14.77 -24.98
CA VAL A 160 5.96 -15.88 -24.75
C VAL A 160 5.51 -16.74 -23.55
N CYS A 161 4.95 -16.12 -22.51
CA CYS A 161 4.35 -16.84 -21.40
C CYS A 161 3.11 -17.65 -21.80
N ASP A 162 2.24 -17.12 -22.68
CA ASP A 162 1.13 -17.90 -23.24
C ASP A 162 1.61 -19.03 -24.16
N MET A 163 2.66 -18.80 -24.98
CA MET A 163 3.31 -19.86 -25.75
C MET A 163 3.81 -20.99 -24.84
N LEU A 164 4.43 -20.65 -23.70
CA LEU A 164 4.87 -21.61 -22.68
C LEU A 164 3.70 -22.34 -21.98
N ARG A 165 2.63 -21.63 -21.62
CA ARG A 165 1.39 -22.22 -21.05
C ARG A 165 0.74 -23.21 -22.01
N ASN A 166 0.73 -22.90 -23.30
CA ASN A 166 0.24 -23.75 -24.37
C ASN A 166 1.22 -24.89 -24.75
N GLY A 167 2.13 -25.26 -23.85
CA GLY A 167 2.95 -26.46 -23.95
C GLY A 167 4.25 -26.31 -24.74
N ALA A 168 4.71 -25.08 -25.01
CA ALA A 168 6.05 -24.89 -25.58
C ALA A 168 7.14 -25.40 -24.64
N SER A 169 8.19 -26.00 -25.21
CA SER A 169 9.35 -26.44 -24.45
C SER A 169 10.20 -25.21 -24.07
N TYR A 170 10.43 -25.01 -22.78
CA TYR A 170 11.41 -24.04 -22.25
C TYR A 170 12.81 -24.67 -22.23
N ILE A 171 13.80 -23.96 -22.78
CA ILE A 171 15.22 -24.33 -22.70
C ILE A 171 16.01 -23.12 -22.17
N TRP A 172 16.92 -23.36 -21.23
CA TRP A 172 17.85 -22.35 -20.72
C TRP A 172 19.24 -22.55 -21.32
N ASP A 173 19.83 -21.49 -21.87
CA ASP A 173 21.21 -21.51 -22.36
C ASP A 173 22.20 -21.09 -21.26
N GLU A 174 23.11 -22.00 -20.86
CA GLU A 174 24.11 -21.74 -19.83
C GLU A 174 25.36 -21.01 -20.33
N GLU A 175 25.57 -20.81 -21.63
CA GLU A 175 26.66 -19.95 -22.12
C GLU A 175 26.17 -18.50 -22.27
N MET A 176 25.02 -18.31 -22.92
CA MET A 176 24.44 -17.00 -23.24
C MET A 176 23.66 -16.38 -22.06
N LYS A 177 23.31 -17.19 -21.04
CA LYS A 177 22.57 -16.83 -19.81
C LYS A 177 21.17 -16.26 -20.07
N VAL A 178 20.48 -16.78 -21.08
CA VAL A 178 19.13 -16.41 -21.50
C VAL A 178 18.31 -17.65 -21.90
N PRO A 179 16.98 -17.62 -21.76
CA PRO A 179 16.09 -18.69 -22.21
C PRO A 179 15.71 -18.58 -23.70
N TYR A 180 15.28 -19.71 -24.26
CA TYR A 180 14.47 -19.76 -25.48
C TYR A 180 13.32 -20.78 -25.33
N ALA A 181 12.24 -20.59 -26.08
CA ALA A 181 11.09 -21.48 -26.08
C ALA A 181 10.75 -21.98 -27.49
N VAL A 182 10.21 -23.20 -27.57
CA VAL A 182 9.97 -23.91 -28.85
C VAL A 182 8.60 -24.58 -28.84
N GLN A 183 7.78 -24.31 -29.87
CA GLN A 183 6.45 -24.90 -30.04
C GLN A 183 6.25 -25.31 -31.51
N GLY A 184 6.45 -26.61 -31.80
CA GLY A 184 6.41 -27.11 -33.17
C GLY A 184 7.49 -26.47 -34.05
N ASP A 185 7.07 -25.74 -35.08
CA ASP A 185 7.96 -24.97 -35.97
C ASP A 185 8.33 -23.58 -35.44
N GLN A 186 7.77 -23.13 -34.30
CA GLN A 186 8.01 -21.79 -33.74
C GLN A 186 9.12 -21.80 -32.69
N TRP A 187 10.02 -20.81 -32.77
CA TRP A 187 11.13 -20.60 -31.85
C TRP A 187 11.17 -19.14 -31.39
N VAL A 188 11.39 -18.89 -30.10
CA VAL A 188 11.54 -17.53 -29.54
C VAL A 188 12.72 -17.45 -28.56
N GLY A 189 13.61 -16.48 -28.77
CA GLY A 189 14.70 -16.15 -27.86
C GLY A 189 14.36 -14.87 -27.10
N PHE A 190 14.27 -14.97 -25.77
CA PHE A 190 13.69 -13.94 -24.90
C PHE A 190 14.50 -13.76 -23.60
N ASP A 191 14.00 -12.94 -22.68
CA ASP A 191 14.52 -12.77 -21.32
C ASP A 191 13.48 -13.22 -20.29
N ASP A 192 13.90 -13.90 -19.23
CA ASP A 192 13.07 -14.24 -18.08
C ASP A 192 13.63 -13.59 -16.80
N GLU A 193 12.94 -13.78 -15.67
CA GLU A 193 13.44 -13.31 -14.37
C GLU A 193 14.88 -13.77 -14.06
N ARG A 194 15.28 -14.97 -14.52
CA ARG A 194 16.61 -15.53 -14.25
C ARG A 194 17.68 -14.82 -15.08
N SER A 195 17.45 -14.58 -16.36
CA SER A 195 18.38 -13.82 -17.22
C SER A 195 18.46 -12.37 -16.79
N ILE A 196 17.33 -11.73 -16.47
CA ILE A 196 17.29 -10.36 -15.93
C ILE A 196 18.07 -10.26 -14.62
N ARG A 197 17.88 -11.17 -13.65
CA ARG A 197 18.64 -11.17 -12.39
C ARG A 197 20.15 -11.38 -12.62
N ASN A 198 20.54 -12.20 -13.61
CA ASN A 198 21.95 -12.37 -14.02
C ASN A 198 22.52 -11.07 -14.63
N LYS A 199 21.81 -10.45 -15.59
CA LYS A 199 22.22 -9.21 -16.26
C LYS A 199 22.36 -8.05 -15.27
N MET A 200 21.42 -7.92 -14.33
CA MET A 200 21.48 -6.90 -13.29
C MET A 200 22.61 -7.14 -12.28
N LYS A 201 23.00 -8.39 -12.02
CA LYS A 201 24.23 -8.68 -11.29
C LYS A 201 25.46 -8.24 -12.09
N TRP A 202 25.55 -8.59 -13.37
CA TRP A 202 26.64 -8.17 -14.25
C TRP A 202 26.75 -6.64 -14.41
N ILE A 203 25.63 -5.90 -14.45
CA ILE A 203 25.62 -4.42 -14.44
C ILE A 203 26.32 -3.88 -13.19
N LYS A 204 25.96 -4.39 -12.00
CA LYS A 204 26.50 -3.96 -10.72
C LYS A 204 27.96 -4.35 -10.53
N ASP A 205 28.28 -5.61 -10.80
CA ASP A 205 29.66 -6.14 -10.72
C ASP A 205 30.58 -5.44 -11.75
N GLY A 206 30.03 -5.09 -12.92
CA GLY A 206 30.71 -4.38 -14.00
C GLY A 206 30.84 -2.87 -13.80
N GLY A 207 30.14 -2.28 -12.83
CA GLY A 207 30.17 -0.84 -12.51
C GLY A 207 29.45 0.06 -13.53
N PHE A 208 28.40 -0.43 -14.18
CA PHE A 208 27.61 0.33 -15.16
C PHE A 208 26.53 1.18 -14.49
N GLY A 209 26.13 2.29 -15.13
CA GLY A 209 25.25 3.32 -14.58
C GLY A 209 23.81 2.89 -14.26
N GLY A 210 23.29 1.86 -14.92
CA GLY A 210 21.96 1.31 -14.62
C GLY A 210 21.41 0.40 -15.72
N ALA A 211 20.09 0.20 -15.69
CA ALA A 211 19.34 -0.49 -16.74
C ALA A 211 18.22 0.41 -17.29
N MET A 212 17.90 0.23 -18.57
CA MET A 212 16.79 0.86 -19.29
C MET A 212 15.86 -0.26 -19.79
N VAL A 213 14.56 0.00 -19.95
CA VAL A 213 13.56 -1.00 -20.36
C VAL A 213 12.92 -0.61 -21.68
N TRP A 214 12.84 -1.56 -22.61
CA TRP A 214 12.06 -1.44 -23.84
C TRP A 214 11.12 -2.65 -23.99
N THR A 215 9.82 -2.55 -23.70
CA THR A 215 9.06 -1.42 -23.12
C THR A 215 8.15 -1.89 -21.97
N VAL A 216 7.58 -0.95 -21.21
CA VAL A 216 6.81 -1.24 -19.99
C VAL A 216 5.53 -2.05 -20.30
N ASP A 217 4.93 -1.82 -21.46
CA ASP A 217 3.74 -2.48 -22.01
C ASP A 217 3.96 -3.91 -22.53
N MET A 218 5.22 -4.36 -22.69
CA MET A 218 5.54 -5.69 -23.23
C MET A 218 5.91 -6.73 -22.16
N ASP A 219 6.22 -6.27 -20.94
CA ASP A 219 6.27 -7.14 -19.75
C ASP A 219 4.85 -7.60 -19.39
N ASP A 220 4.67 -8.58 -18.50
CA ASP A 220 3.33 -8.92 -18.00
C ASP A 220 2.85 -7.86 -17.00
N PHE A 221 2.35 -6.74 -17.54
CA PHE A 221 1.84 -5.60 -16.78
C PHE A 221 0.56 -5.91 -15.99
N THR A 222 -0.15 -6.99 -16.36
CA THR A 222 -1.35 -7.47 -15.65
C THR A 222 -0.99 -8.36 -14.46
N GLY A 223 0.05 -9.19 -14.59
CA GLY A 223 0.43 -10.25 -13.65
C GLY A 223 -0.27 -11.59 -13.92
N ASP A 224 -1.16 -11.63 -14.91
CA ASP A 224 -2.08 -12.74 -15.19
C ASP A 224 -1.58 -13.67 -16.30
N VAL A 225 -0.59 -13.26 -17.10
CA VAL A 225 -0.17 -13.97 -18.34
C VAL A 225 1.11 -14.80 -18.15
N CYS A 226 2.03 -14.34 -17.30
CA CYS A 226 3.19 -15.12 -16.86
C CYS A 226 2.92 -15.91 -15.56
N GLY A 227 1.92 -15.47 -14.80
CA GLY A 227 1.42 -16.18 -13.62
C GLY A 227 2.17 -15.86 -12.33
N GLY A 228 1.58 -16.30 -11.22
CA GLY A 228 2.05 -15.92 -9.88
C GLY A 228 1.49 -14.57 -9.38
N GLY A 229 0.71 -13.84 -10.19
CA GLY A 229 0.07 -12.58 -9.80
C GLY A 229 1.06 -11.42 -9.62
N VAL A 230 2.22 -11.48 -10.27
CA VAL A 230 3.28 -10.48 -10.14
C VAL A 230 3.25 -9.54 -11.35
N LYS A 231 2.71 -8.33 -11.17
CA LYS A 231 2.77 -7.28 -12.20
C LYS A 231 4.21 -6.90 -12.54
N TYR A 232 4.49 -6.77 -13.83
CA TYR A 232 5.80 -6.48 -14.41
C TYR A 232 6.91 -7.39 -13.86
N PRO A 233 6.85 -8.72 -14.08
CA PRO A 233 7.81 -9.66 -13.50
C PRO A 233 9.26 -9.38 -13.89
N LEU A 234 9.54 -8.98 -15.14
CA LEU A 234 10.90 -8.64 -15.58
C LEU A 234 11.37 -7.33 -14.96
N ILE A 235 10.56 -6.27 -14.99
CA ILE A 235 10.94 -4.95 -14.44
C ILE A 235 11.04 -5.01 -12.90
N THR A 236 10.19 -5.82 -12.25
CA THR A 236 10.29 -6.11 -10.81
C THR A 236 11.57 -6.88 -10.49
N ALA A 237 11.94 -7.89 -11.30
CA ALA A 237 13.22 -8.58 -11.17
C ALA A 237 14.43 -7.64 -11.36
N MET A 238 14.32 -6.60 -12.19
CA MET A 238 15.31 -5.51 -12.27
C MET A 238 15.33 -4.67 -10.98
N ARG A 239 14.16 -4.16 -10.56
CA ARG A 239 14.02 -3.27 -9.40
C ARG A 239 14.54 -3.91 -8.11
N CYS A 240 14.27 -5.19 -7.88
CA CYS A 240 14.78 -5.96 -6.74
C CYS A 240 16.32 -6.05 -6.68
N GLN A 241 17.03 -5.70 -7.76
CA GLN A 241 18.49 -5.71 -7.80
C GLN A 241 19.13 -4.34 -7.52
N VAL A 242 18.39 -3.24 -7.55
CA VAL A 242 18.93 -1.88 -7.34
C VAL A 242 18.91 -1.52 -5.84
N PRO A 243 20.06 -1.21 -5.20
CA PRO A 243 20.08 -0.84 -3.78
C PRO A 243 19.43 0.53 -3.52
N ALA A 244 18.61 0.62 -2.47
CA ALA A 244 18.13 1.90 -1.96
C ALA A 244 19.30 2.79 -1.53
N HIS A 245 19.33 4.04 -1.99
CA HIS A 245 20.53 4.88 -1.91
C HIS A 245 20.70 5.54 -0.54
N ASN A 246 21.71 5.10 0.23
CA ASN A 246 22.08 5.70 1.51
C ASN A 246 22.66 7.12 1.33
N ARG A 247 21.99 8.14 1.86
CA ARG A 247 22.59 9.46 2.09
C ARG A 247 23.24 9.52 3.47
N GLN A 248 24.58 9.48 3.55
CA GLN A 248 25.34 10.65 4.03
C GLN A 248 26.87 10.53 3.90
N MET A 249 27.45 11.67 3.51
CA MET A 249 28.77 12.25 3.81
C MET A 249 29.92 11.36 4.34
N SER A 250 30.95 11.26 3.49
CA SER A 250 32.38 11.43 3.81
C SER A 250 32.86 11.36 5.27
N HIS A 251 33.63 10.32 5.59
CA HIS A 251 34.95 10.47 6.24
C HIS A 251 35.88 9.32 5.86
N ARG A 252 37.13 9.62 5.47
CA ARG A 252 38.17 8.61 5.21
C ARG A 252 38.63 7.97 6.53
N ARG A 253 38.60 6.64 6.63
CA ARG A 253 39.59 5.83 7.36
C ARG A 253 39.87 4.53 6.61
N GLN A 254 41.15 4.17 6.48
CA GLN A 254 41.59 2.88 5.94
C GLN A 254 41.72 1.86 7.08
N VAL A 255 41.24 0.63 6.87
CA VAL A 255 41.64 -0.59 7.61
C VAL A 255 41.62 -1.75 6.59
N PRO A 256 42.61 -2.66 6.56
CA PRO A 256 42.74 -3.68 5.51
C PRO A 256 41.78 -4.88 5.66
N ALA A 257 41.75 -5.73 4.62
CA ALA A 257 40.81 -6.84 4.44
C ALA A 257 41.12 -8.10 5.27
N HIS A 258 40.09 -8.92 5.52
CA HIS A 258 40.19 -10.38 5.71
C HIS A 258 38.89 -11.09 5.23
N HIS A 259 38.89 -12.43 5.26
CA HIS A 259 38.15 -13.29 4.31
C HIS A 259 36.64 -13.49 4.55
N HIS A 260 35.95 -13.93 3.48
CA HIS A 260 34.60 -14.49 3.46
C HIS A 260 34.48 -15.83 4.21
N HIS A 261 33.25 -16.18 4.58
CA HIS A 261 32.64 -17.50 4.31
C HIS A 261 31.10 -17.36 4.23
N GLU A 262 30.47 -18.03 3.26
CA GLU A 262 29.00 -18.16 3.15
C GLU A 262 28.56 -19.59 3.50
N VAL A 263 27.38 -19.75 4.10
CA VAL A 263 26.57 -20.99 3.99
C VAL A 263 25.09 -20.59 3.88
N ILE A 264 24.38 -21.26 2.97
CA ILE A 264 22.98 -20.99 2.58
C ILE A 264 22.07 -22.06 3.18
N HIS A 265 20.85 -21.70 3.58
CA HIS A 265 19.74 -22.65 3.73
C HIS A 265 18.54 -22.26 2.86
N ARG A 266 17.82 -23.28 2.38
CA ARG A 266 16.81 -23.19 1.31
C ARG A 266 15.38 -23.32 1.87
N CYS A 267 14.43 -22.63 1.25
CA CYS A 267 13.02 -23.01 1.26
C CYS A 267 12.74 -24.00 0.11
N GLN A 268 11.73 -24.88 0.25
CA GLN A 268 11.16 -25.59 -0.89
C GLN A 268 9.69 -25.99 -0.64
N VAL A 269 8.92 -26.04 -1.73
CA VAL A 269 7.46 -26.13 -1.77
C VAL A 269 7.00 -27.58 -2.03
N PRO A 270 5.87 -28.06 -1.47
CA PRO A 270 5.30 -29.36 -1.82
C PRO A 270 4.49 -29.31 -3.14
N THR A 271 4.62 -30.35 -3.97
CA THR A 271 3.74 -30.60 -5.12
C THR A 271 3.34 -32.08 -5.16
N HIS A 272 2.21 -32.40 -5.80
CA HIS A 272 1.75 -33.77 -6.03
C HIS A 272 1.57 -34.03 -7.53
N HIS A 273 1.99 -35.22 -7.98
CA HIS A 273 1.81 -35.73 -9.35
C HIS A 273 1.18 -37.14 -9.32
N ARG A 274 0.67 -37.58 -10.47
CA ARG A 274 0.54 -39.00 -10.85
C ARG A 274 1.17 -39.24 -12.23
N HIS A 275 1.56 -40.50 -12.48
CA HIS A 275 2.27 -40.99 -13.67
C HIS A 275 1.79 -42.40 -14.02
N GLU A 276 2.02 -42.84 -15.26
CA GLU A 276 2.20 -44.25 -15.60
C GLU A 276 3.26 -44.45 -16.71
N VAL A 277 3.79 -45.68 -16.91
CA VAL A 277 5.17 -45.93 -17.38
C VAL A 277 5.37 -47.29 -18.10
N SER A 278 6.24 -47.38 -19.12
CA SER A 278 6.99 -48.60 -19.56
C SER A 278 8.11 -48.26 -20.59
N HIS A 279 9.44 -48.40 -20.31
CA HIS A 279 10.39 -49.50 -20.68
C HIS A 279 10.76 -49.64 -22.20
N ARG A 280 11.99 -50.00 -22.68
CA ARG A 280 13.23 -50.61 -22.10
C ARG A 280 14.48 -50.44 -23.06
N CYS A 281 15.74 -50.64 -22.58
CA CYS A 281 17.00 -51.00 -23.32
C CYS A 281 17.78 -49.92 -24.18
N GLN A 282 19.02 -50.10 -24.73
CA GLN A 282 20.35 -50.50 -24.13
C GLN A 282 21.63 -50.45 -25.08
N VAL A 283 22.84 -50.11 -24.52
CA VAL A 283 24.28 -50.40 -24.93
C VAL A 283 25.01 -49.68 -26.16
N PRO A 284 26.38 -49.67 -26.38
CA PRO A 284 27.22 -48.44 -26.23
C PRO A 284 28.43 -48.12 -27.21
N ALA A 285 29.23 -47.05 -26.89
CA ALA A 285 30.70 -46.80 -27.13
C ALA A 285 31.24 -46.40 -28.55
N HIS A 286 32.41 -45.76 -28.82
CA HIS A 286 33.38 -44.72 -28.25
C HIS A 286 34.69 -44.70 -29.15
N PRO A 287 35.83 -43.95 -28.96
CA PRO A 287 36.15 -42.54 -28.51
C PRO A 287 37.40 -41.80 -29.19
N HIS A 288 37.75 -40.55 -28.75
CA HIS A 288 39.10 -39.83 -28.77
C HIS A 288 39.76 -39.36 -30.13
N HIS A 289 40.80 -38.47 -30.27
CA HIS A 289 41.33 -37.23 -29.58
C HIS A 289 42.46 -36.47 -30.39
N GLU A 290 42.68 -35.15 -30.11
CA GLU A 290 43.95 -34.32 -30.15
C GLU A 290 44.81 -34.07 -31.44
N VAL A 291 45.81 -33.14 -31.54
CA VAL A 291 45.95 -31.67 -31.16
C VAL A 291 47.23 -30.96 -31.74
N SER A 292 47.31 -29.60 -31.77
CA SER A 292 48.51 -28.71 -31.53
C SER A 292 48.65 -27.37 -32.34
N HIS A 293 49.86 -26.84 -32.63
CA HIS A 293 50.18 -25.38 -32.74
C HIS A 293 51.19 -24.89 -33.85
N ARG A 294 51.40 -23.55 -33.95
CA ARG A 294 51.86 -22.73 -35.14
C ARG A 294 53.37 -22.43 -35.32
N ARG A 295 53.80 -22.16 -36.59
CA ARG A 295 54.72 -21.10 -37.17
C ARG A 295 55.06 -21.43 -38.67
N GLN A 296 55.56 -20.59 -39.60
CA GLN A 296 55.81 -19.12 -39.77
C GLN A 296 55.99 -18.69 -41.27
N VAL A 297 55.61 -17.44 -41.63
CA VAL A 297 56.22 -16.38 -42.53
C VAL A 297 57.37 -16.76 -43.53
N PRO A 298 57.51 -16.22 -44.80
CA PRO A 298 56.62 -15.37 -45.68
C PRO A 298 56.56 -15.70 -47.22
N ALA A 299 55.73 -14.93 -47.97
CA ALA A 299 55.91 -14.39 -49.35
C ALA A 299 55.69 -15.20 -50.67
N TYR A 300 54.91 -14.57 -51.57
CA TYR A 300 54.73 -14.74 -53.04
C TYR A 300 54.05 -16.01 -53.63
N HIS A 301 53.71 -15.94 -54.93
CA HIS A 301 52.56 -16.60 -55.59
C HIS A 301 52.68 -18.11 -55.90
N HIS A 302 51.53 -18.79 -55.78
CA HIS A 302 51.08 -20.02 -56.47
C HIS A 302 51.72 -21.39 -56.16
N GLN A 303 50.88 -22.43 -56.36
CA GLN A 303 51.16 -23.88 -56.56
C GLN A 303 51.57 -24.82 -55.39
N VAL A 304 50.59 -25.69 -55.03
CA VAL A 304 50.63 -27.17 -55.14
C VAL A 304 51.71 -28.02 -54.40
N SER A 305 51.22 -28.76 -53.40
CA SER A 305 51.52 -30.17 -52.98
C SER A 305 52.78 -30.61 -52.17
N HIS A 306 52.45 -31.23 -51.02
CA HIS A 306 52.91 -32.56 -50.52
C HIS A 306 54.33 -32.88 -50.01
N ARG A 307 54.31 -33.57 -48.84
CA ARG A 307 55.14 -34.74 -48.42
C ARG A 307 56.62 -34.52 -48.10
N GLU A 308 57.30 -35.37 -47.30
CA GLU A 308 56.99 -36.22 -46.13
C GLU A 308 58.32 -36.92 -45.75
N GLU A 309 58.63 -37.13 -44.45
CA GLU A 309 59.43 -38.29 -43.95
C GLU A 309 60.93 -38.45 -44.38
N LEU A 310 61.85 -39.18 -43.71
CA LEU A 310 61.91 -39.83 -42.38
C LEU A 310 63.39 -40.19 -41.99
N ARG A 311 63.55 -40.90 -40.85
CA ARG A 311 64.69 -41.78 -40.41
C ARG A 311 65.74 -41.10 -39.50
N GLY A 312 66.38 -41.80 -38.54
CA GLY A 312 66.38 -43.24 -38.18
C GLY A 312 65.60 -43.66 -36.92
N VAL A 313 65.56 -44.97 -36.59
CA VAL A 313 64.45 -45.62 -35.83
C VAL A 313 64.83 -46.83 -34.95
N SER A 314 64.09 -47.01 -33.84
CA SER A 314 63.62 -48.28 -33.20
C SER A 314 62.57 -47.91 -32.12
N ARG A 315 61.45 -48.58 -31.79
CA ARG A 315 60.73 -49.84 -32.17
C ARG A 315 61.29 -51.22 -31.73
N GLY A 316 61.08 -51.57 -30.45
CA GLY A 316 60.91 -52.95 -29.94
C GLY A 316 60.34 -52.95 -28.50
N ALA A 317 59.42 -53.81 -28.05
CA ALA A 317 58.69 -54.90 -28.72
C ALA A 317 57.19 -54.90 -28.31
N ASN A 318 56.36 -55.75 -28.94
CA ASN A 318 54.89 -55.81 -28.79
C ASN A 318 54.11 -54.55 -29.22
N VAL A 319 54.37 -54.10 -30.44
CA VAL A 319 53.41 -53.29 -31.21
C VAL A 319 52.33 -54.20 -31.82
N LYS A 320 51.08 -53.72 -31.88
CA LYS A 320 50.15 -54.04 -32.98
C LYS A 320 49.54 -52.75 -33.51
N ASP A 321 49.58 -52.60 -34.82
CA ASP A 321 49.17 -51.40 -35.58
C ASP A 321 47.70 -51.50 -36.05
N ILE A 322 47.34 -50.80 -37.15
CA ILE A 322 46.12 -50.93 -38.00
C ILE A 322 44.86 -50.19 -37.46
N ASP A 323 44.04 -49.50 -38.26
CA ASP A 323 44.17 -48.84 -39.59
C ASP A 323 42.90 -47.99 -39.81
N TRP A 324 43.03 -46.68 -39.96
CA TRP A 324 41.88 -45.76 -40.05
C TRP A 324 41.25 -45.66 -41.45
N SER A 325 41.76 -46.37 -42.46
CA SER A 325 41.24 -46.34 -43.83
C SER A 325 39.92 -47.10 -44.05
N LYS A 326 39.39 -47.80 -43.04
CA LYS A 326 38.22 -48.72 -43.18
C LYS A 326 36.86 -48.21 -42.71
N ILE A 327 36.76 -47.02 -42.11
CA ILE A 327 35.49 -46.50 -41.57
C ILE A 327 35.11 -45.15 -42.22
N ALA A 328 35.06 -45.16 -43.56
CA ALA A 328 34.57 -44.04 -44.35
C ALA A 328 33.65 -44.55 -45.48
N ASN A 329 32.38 -44.79 -45.16
CA ASN A 329 31.21 -44.22 -45.85
C ASN A 329 29.88 -44.90 -45.47
N ALA A 330 28.80 -44.11 -45.63
CA ALA A 330 27.39 -44.50 -45.81
C ALA A 330 26.53 -44.96 -44.59
N ILE A 331 25.67 -44.01 -44.18
CA ILE A 331 24.20 -44.14 -44.02
C ILE A 331 23.61 -44.57 -42.65
N LEU A 332 22.58 -43.79 -42.25
CA LEU A 332 21.66 -43.87 -41.09
C LEU A 332 22.19 -43.59 -39.67
N VAL A 333 21.33 -42.95 -38.87
CA VAL A 333 21.55 -42.46 -37.49
C VAL A 333 20.24 -42.61 -36.72
N GLU A 334 20.26 -43.19 -35.52
CA GLU A 334 19.18 -43.07 -34.53
C GLU A 334 19.76 -43.15 -33.09
N ALA A 335 18.95 -42.86 -32.07
CA ALA A 335 19.44 -42.31 -30.79
C ALA A 335 19.51 -43.29 -29.59
N ALA A 336 20.15 -42.85 -28.50
CA ALA A 336 20.29 -43.58 -27.23
C ALA A 336 19.97 -42.69 -25.99
N PRO A 337 19.60 -43.26 -24.81
CA PRO A 337 18.65 -42.59 -23.90
C PRO A 337 19.19 -41.99 -22.58
N LYS A 338 18.27 -41.30 -21.90
CA LYS A 338 18.36 -40.48 -20.67
C LYS A 338 18.56 -41.28 -19.36
N PRO A 339 19.27 -40.74 -18.34
CA PRO A 339 19.36 -41.34 -17.00
C PRO A 339 18.04 -41.24 -16.19
N ALA A 340 17.87 -42.12 -15.20
CA ALA A 340 16.58 -42.37 -14.52
C ALA A 340 16.40 -41.67 -13.16
N ALA A 341 15.13 -41.56 -12.71
CA ALA A 341 14.73 -40.87 -11.48
C ALA A 341 14.82 -41.75 -10.21
N ILE A 342 15.00 -41.09 -9.06
CA ILE A 342 15.13 -41.71 -7.73
C ILE A 342 13.75 -41.88 -7.07
N LYS A 343 13.52 -42.99 -6.36
CA LYS A 343 12.35 -43.23 -5.48
C LYS A 343 12.80 -43.34 -4.02
N ILE A 344 12.00 -42.83 -3.09
CA ILE A 344 12.20 -42.97 -1.63
C ILE A 344 11.06 -43.83 -1.04
N PRO A 345 11.31 -44.78 -0.12
CA PRO A 345 10.27 -45.66 0.44
C PRO A 345 9.37 -44.98 1.47
N VAL A 346 8.12 -45.41 1.55
CA VAL A 346 7.07 -44.89 2.46
C VAL A 346 7.40 -45.03 3.97
N GLY A 347 8.39 -45.86 4.32
CA GLY A 347 8.82 -46.06 5.71
C GLY A 347 9.49 -44.86 6.39
N GLU A 348 10.10 -43.93 5.64
CA GLU A 348 10.78 -42.77 6.26
C GLU A 348 9.83 -41.66 6.72
N VAL A 349 8.64 -41.57 6.11
CA VAL A 349 7.65 -40.51 6.38
C VAL A 349 7.20 -40.53 7.85
N LEU A 350 7.07 -41.72 8.45
CA LEU A 350 6.53 -41.90 9.80
C LEU A 350 7.51 -41.56 10.95
N LYS A 351 8.77 -41.21 10.67
CA LYS A 351 9.75 -40.88 11.72
C LYS A 351 9.84 -39.41 12.10
N ARG A 352 9.24 -38.47 11.35
CA ARG A 352 9.37 -37.01 11.59
C ARG A 352 8.34 -36.40 12.55
N VAL A 353 7.42 -37.19 13.10
CA VAL A 353 6.32 -36.71 13.98
C VAL A 353 6.71 -36.66 15.47
N ARG A 354 7.96 -36.99 15.84
CA ARG A 354 8.47 -36.83 17.22
C ARG A 354 9.59 -35.78 17.23
N GLY A 355 9.28 -34.63 17.82
CA GLY A 355 10.11 -33.43 17.77
C GLY A 355 11.35 -33.45 18.66
N SER A 356 12.17 -32.41 18.53
CA SER A 356 13.31 -32.12 19.41
C SER A 356 13.39 -30.62 19.68
N THR A 357 13.77 -30.26 20.91
CA THR A 357 13.72 -28.89 21.43
C THR A 357 14.90 -28.02 20.95
N HIS A 358 14.67 -26.74 20.72
CA HIS A 358 15.74 -25.74 20.59
C HIS A 358 15.59 -24.62 21.62
N ARG A 359 16.73 -24.19 22.19
CA ARG A 359 16.81 -23.07 23.15
C ARG A 359 16.80 -21.74 22.40
N PRO A 360 16.22 -20.66 22.98
CA PRO A 360 16.19 -19.36 22.33
C PRO A 360 17.56 -18.68 22.34
N THR A 361 18.05 -18.32 21.15
CA THR A 361 19.14 -17.35 20.97
C THR A 361 18.52 -16.03 20.53
N ALA A 362 18.66 -14.98 21.34
CA ALA A 362 17.96 -13.71 21.10
C ALA A 362 18.54 -12.95 19.89
N LEU A 363 17.72 -12.74 18.86
CA LEU A 363 17.99 -11.77 17.80
C LEU A 363 17.85 -10.33 18.33
N GLN A 364 18.69 -9.42 17.82
CA GLN A 364 18.47 -7.98 17.93
C GLN A 364 17.90 -7.46 16.62
N THR A 365 16.70 -6.89 16.66
CA THR A 365 16.02 -6.28 15.51
C THR A 365 16.40 -4.81 15.37
N ASN A 366 16.96 -4.41 14.22
CA ASN A 366 17.04 -3.00 13.84
C ASN A 366 15.72 -2.59 13.16
N VAL A 367 14.93 -1.76 13.84
CA VAL A 367 13.64 -1.25 13.34
C VAL A 367 13.88 -0.04 12.42
N ASN A 368 13.24 -0.01 11.25
CA ASN A 368 13.33 1.10 10.30
C ASN A 368 12.20 2.12 10.55
N THR A 369 12.54 3.32 11.00
CA THR A 369 11.61 4.24 11.68
C THR A 369 10.98 5.31 10.75
N ARG A 370 10.45 4.91 9.59
CA ARG A 370 9.88 5.85 8.58
C ARG A 370 8.56 5.40 7.92
N VAL A 371 7.76 4.58 8.61
CA VAL A 371 6.42 4.19 8.17
C VAL A 371 5.39 4.31 9.29
N ARG A 372 4.13 4.52 8.92
CA ARG A 372 2.97 4.69 9.82
C ARG A 372 1.83 3.79 9.30
N ALA A 373 1.07 3.14 10.19
CA ALA A 373 -0.19 2.49 9.78
C ALA A 373 -1.18 3.56 9.24
N PRO A 374 -2.07 3.26 8.28
CA PRO A 374 -3.08 4.23 7.81
C PRO A 374 -3.92 4.78 8.97
N GLN A 375 -4.46 5.99 8.79
CA GLN A 375 -5.50 6.49 9.69
C GLN A 375 -6.89 6.19 9.11
N VAL A 376 -7.83 6.04 10.02
CA VAL A 376 -9.27 5.98 9.77
C VAL A 376 -9.89 7.08 10.63
N PHE A 377 -10.27 8.19 10.00
CA PHE A 377 -10.99 9.30 10.61
C PHE A 377 -12.49 9.09 10.45
N CYS A 378 -13.23 9.28 11.54
CA CYS A 378 -14.64 8.95 11.62
C CYS A 378 -15.43 10.12 12.18
N TYR A 379 -16.26 10.76 11.37
CA TYR A 379 -17.18 11.79 11.86
C TYR A 379 -18.39 11.16 12.55
N MET A 380 -18.77 11.73 13.69
CA MET A 380 -20.05 11.50 14.37
C MET A 380 -20.81 12.82 14.39
N THR A 381 -22.06 12.83 13.89
CA THR A 381 -22.89 14.04 13.89
C THR A 381 -23.69 14.20 15.19
N SER A 382 -23.71 15.40 15.76
CA SER A 382 -24.35 15.72 17.05
C SER A 382 -25.88 15.61 16.99
N TRP A 383 -26.47 15.88 15.82
CA TRP A 383 -27.91 15.78 15.58
C TRP A 383 -28.41 14.35 15.35
N SER A 384 -27.53 13.37 15.14
CA SER A 384 -27.94 11.96 14.99
C SER A 384 -28.65 11.39 16.23
N GLN A 385 -28.40 11.96 17.42
CA GLN A 385 -29.16 11.68 18.65
C GLN A 385 -30.64 12.08 18.59
N LYS A 386 -31.01 12.96 17.65
CA LYS A 386 -32.34 13.53 17.46
C LYS A 386 -33.14 12.79 16.37
N ARG A 387 -32.51 11.90 15.59
CA ARG A 387 -33.20 11.02 14.61
C ARG A 387 -34.18 10.07 15.34
N PRO A 388 -35.34 9.72 14.74
CA PRO A 388 -36.33 8.87 15.38
C PRO A 388 -35.99 7.38 15.32
N GLY A 389 -36.40 6.61 16.34
CA GLY A 389 -36.38 5.15 16.33
C GLY A 389 -34.99 4.54 16.07
N ALA A 390 -34.90 3.64 15.08
CA ALA A 390 -33.66 2.94 14.75
C ALA A 390 -32.53 3.88 14.26
N GLY A 391 -32.88 5.00 13.61
CA GLY A 391 -31.87 5.98 13.18
C GLY A 391 -31.25 6.78 14.33
N LYS A 392 -31.77 6.70 15.56
CA LYS A 392 -31.16 7.36 16.72
C LYS A 392 -29.77 6.79 17.00
N PHE A 393 -28.77 7.66 16.99
CA PHE A 393 -27.37 7.31 17.24
C PHE A 393 -26.81 8.12 18.42
N THR A 394 -25.93 7.51 19.22
CA THR A 394 -25.24 8.12 20.37
C THR A 394 -23.81 7.56 20.47
N PRO A 395 -22.90 8.18 21.26
CA PRO A 395 -21.52 7.68 21.37
C PRO A 395 -21.45 6.21 21.81
N ASP A 396 -22.37 5.76 22.68
CA ASP A 396 -22.48 4.35 23.09
C ASP A 396 -22.83 3.35 21.97
N ASN A 397 -23.06 3.81 20.73
CA ASN A 397 -23.14 2.93 19.57
C ASN A 397 -21.78 2.67 18.91
N ILE A 398 -20.80 3.57 19.09
CA ILE A 398 -19.47 3.49 18.48
C ILE A 398 -18.67 2.35 19.11
N ASP A 399 -18.18 1.43 18.27
CA ASP A 399 -17.11 0.51 18.63
C ASP A 399 -15.78 1.28 18.63
N ALA A 400 -15.14 1.37 19.79
CA ALA A 400 -13.90 2.13 19.97
C ALA A 400 -12.66 1.51 19.25
N THR A 401 -12.82 0.35 18.59
CA THR A 401 -11.83 -0.29 17.71
C THR A 401 -12.10 -0.07 16.21
N LEU A 402 -13.21 0.58 15.85
CA LEU A 402 -13.64 0.78 14.46
C LEU A 402 -12.75 1.80 13.73
N CYS A 403 -12.34 2.85 14.42
CA CYS A 403 -11.70 4.04 13.86
C CYS A 403 -10.41 4.38 14.61
N THR A 404 -9.41 4.94 13.93
CA THR A 404 -8.19 5.42 14.61
C THR A 404 -8.41 6.76 15.30
N HIS A 405 -9.27 7.61 14.73
CA HIS A 405 -9.61 8.95 15.21
C HIS A 405 -11.12 9.15 15.08
N VAL A 406 -11.75 9.77 16.07
CA VAL A 406 -13.18 10.16 16.02
C VAL A 406 -13.27 11.68 16.03
N ILE A 407 -14.10 12.26 15.16
CA ILE A 407 -14.37 13.70 15.10
C ILE A 407 -15.84 13.94 15.44
N TYR A 408 -16.10 14.79 16.43
CA TYR A 408 -17.45 15.20 16.81
C TYR A 408 -17.88 16.44 15.99
N ALA A 409 -18.90 16.31 15.15
CA ALA A 409 -19.43 17.36 14.28
C ALA A 409 -20.79 17.87 14.79
N PHE A 410 -20.98 19.12 15.19
CA PHE A 410 -20.03 20.24 15.22
C PHE A 410 -20.21 21.08 16.49
N ALA A 411 -19.12 21.69 16.95
CA ALA A 411 -19.16 22.92 17.73
C ALA A 411 -19.50 24.12 16.84
N THR A 412 -19.91 25.22 17.46
CA THR A 412 -20.31 26.46 16.79
C THR A 412 -19.47 27.64 17.29
N LEU A 413 -19.70 28.83 16.72
CA LEU A 413 -19.26 30.10 17.31
C LEU A 413 -20.41 30.79 18.02
N LYS A 414 -20.23 31.11 19.30
CA LYS A 414 -21.08 32.04 20.07
C LYS A 414 -20.19 33.25 20.43
N ASP A 415 -20.60 34.45 20.05
CA ASP A 415 -19.80 35.70 20.16
C ASP A 415 -18.36 35.59 19.60
N HIS A 416 -18.21 34.85 18.50
CA HIS A 416 -16.94 34.49 17.84
C HIS A 416 -15.99 33.59 18.66
N LYS A 417 -16.46 32.99 19.75
CA LYS A 417 -15.75 32.02 20.60
C LYS A 417 -16.21 30.59 20.29
N LEU A 418 -15.34 29.60 20.41
CA LEU A 418 -15.72 28.18 20.27
C LEU A 418 -16.73 27.81 21.36
N ALA A 419 -17.84 27.15 21.00
CA ALA A 419 -18.87 26.76 21.96
C ALA A 419 -19.64 25.49 21.54
N PRO A 420 -20.28 24.77 22.49
CA PRO A 420 -21.23 23.70 22.16
C PRO A 420 -22.38 24.22 21.30
N GLY A 421 -22.90 23.40 20.37
CA GLY A 421 -24.02 23.79 19.52
C GLY A 421 -25.31 23.86 20.34
N ASP A 422 -25.71 22.72 20.87
CA ASP A 422 -26.78 22.49 21.84
C ASP A 422 -26.20 22.43 23.27
N GLU A 423 -26.98 22.74 24.29
CA GLU A 423 -26.58 22.52 25.70
C GLU A 423 -26.35 21.02 25.96
N LYS A 424 -27.10 20.16 25.27
CA LYS A 424 -27.01 18.69 25.34
C LYS A 424 -25.81 18.11 24.61
N ASP A 425 -24.99 18.92 23.95
CA ASP A 425 -23.73 18.46 23.40
C ASP A 425 -22.70 18.21 24.53
N ILE A 426 -22.85 18.84 25.70
CA ILE A 426 -21.98 18.63 26.88
C ILE A 426 -22.03 17.16 27.35
N ASP A 427 -23.23 16.62 27.59
CA ASP A 427 -23.48 15.20 27.88
C ASP A 427 -22.84 14.25 26.85
N MET A 428 -22.77 14.70 25.59
CA MET A 428 -22.24 13.92 24.47
C MET A 428 -20.72 14.05 24.35
N TYR A 429 -20.13 15.19 24.73
CA TYR A 429 -18.69 15.38 24.83
C TYR A 429 -18.09 14.41 25.86
N GLU A 430 -18.69 14.29 27.04
CA GLU A 430 -18.23 13.31 28.03
C GLU A 430 -18.32 11.87 27.50
N LYS A 431 -19.44 11.51 26.86
CA LYS A 431 -19.67 10.14 26.35
C LYS A 431 -18.79 9.77 25.16
N VAL A 432 -18.52 10.70 24.23
CA VAL A 432 -17.60 10.46 23.10
C VAL A 432 -16.14 10.41 23.57
N VAL A 433 -15.77 11.20 24.58
CA VAL A 433 -14.44 11.15 25.18
C VAL A 433 -14.25 9.87 26.00
N ALA A 434 -15.28 9.36 26.68
CA ALA A 434 -15.23 8.10 27.43
C ALA A 434 -15.00 6.85 26.53
N LEU A 435 -15.21 6.93 25.22
CA LEU A 435 -14.86 5.84 24.27
C LEU A 435 -13.38 5.46 24.35
N ARG A 436 -12.51 6.43 24.63
CA ARG A 436 -11.06 6.20 24.77
C ARG A 436 -10.69 5.36 25.99
N GLU A 437 -11.58 5.29 26.99
CA GLU A 437 -11.42 4.47 28.20
C GLU A 437 -11.99 3.06 27.98
N LYS A 438 -12.99 2.92 27.09
CA LYS A 438 -13.50 1.64 26.57
C LYS A 438 -12.51 0.94 25.62
N ASN A 439 -11.41 1.60 25.22
CA ASN A 439 -10.31 0.99 24.43
C ASN A 439 -8.96 0.99 25.19
N PRO A 440 -8.80 0.14 26.24
CA PRO A 440 -7.53 -0.04 26.93
C PRO A 440 -6.53 -0.94 26.18
N ASP A 441 -6.92 -1.56 25.06
CA ASP A 441 -6.27 -2.76 24.52
C ASP A 441 -5.59 -2.58 23.16
N ILE A 442 -5.10 -1.36 22.85
CA ILE A 442 -4.12 -1.17 21.79
C ILE A 442 -2.71 -1.61 22.27
N GLN A 443 -2.62 -2.89 22.66
CA GLN A 443 -1.36 -3.63 22.58
C GLN A 443 -1.07 -3.99 21.12
N VAL A 444 0.21 -4.08 20.76
CA VAL A 444 0.61 -4.57 19.44
C VAL A 444 0.29 -6.06 19.34
N ARG A 445 -0.75 -6.40 18.57
CA ARG A 445 -1.07 -7.81 18.22
C ARG A 445 -0.01 -8.40 17.30
N HIS A 446 1.14 -8.77 17.87
CA HIS A 446 1.90 -9.90 17.36
C HIS A 446 1.00 -11.13 17.44
N SER A 447 0.61 -11.68 16.29
CA SER A 447 -0.18 -12.91 16.24
C SER A 447 0.67 -14.09 16.74
N VAL A 448 0.42 -14.52 17.97
CA VAL A 448 0.92 -15.78 18.51
C VAL A 448 -0.22 -16.78 18.44
N VAL A 449 -0.19 -17.64 17.42
CA VAL A 449 -1.09 -18.80 17.34
C VAL A 449 -0.74 -19.73 18.50
N GLY A 450 -1.70 -19.89 19.42
CA GLY A 450 -1.59 -20.78 20.57
C GLY A 450 -2.53 -21.98 20.42
N ASP A 451 -2.09 -23.02 19.71
CA ASP A 451 -2.78 -24.30 19.73
C ASP A 451 -2.74 -24.90 21.14
N GLY A 452 -3.92 -25.21 21.68
CA GLY A 452 -4.04 -25.74 23.02
C GLY A 452 -3.92 -27.26 23.09
N HIS A 453 -3.10 -27.77 24.02
CA HIS A 453 -3.41 -28.95 24.82
C HIS A 453 -2.74 -28.77 26.19
N GLY A 454 -3.52 -28.83 27.26
CA GLY A 454 -3.06 -28.47 28.61
C GLY A 454 -2.48 -29.64 29.42
N LEU A 455 -1.80 -29.29 30.51
CA LEU A 455 -1.78 -30.04 31.77
C LEU A 455 -1.36 -29.09 32.91
N ASP A 456 -2.02 -29.24 34.06
CA ASP A 456 -1.72 -28.82 35.45
C ASP A 456 -0.89 -27.55 35.72
N GLY A 457 -1.47 -26.65 36.51
CA GLY A 457 -0.88 -25.35 36.84
C GLY A 457 0.13 -25.35 38.00
N ALA A 458 1.04 -24.38 37.96
CA ALA A 458 1.89 -24.00 39.09
C ALA A 458 2.05 -22.48 39.16
N VAL A 459 1.36 -21.84 40.10
CA VAL A 459 1.58 -20.42 40.42
C VAL A 459 2.90 -20.29 41.19
N ILE A 460 3.87 -19.56 40.63
CA ILE A 460 5.10 -19.20 41.34
C ILE A 460 5.24 -17.67 41.37
N CYS A 461 4.72 -17.07 42.44
CA CYS A 461 4.96 -15.66 42.74
C CYS A 461 6.43 -15.44 43.13
N TRP A 462 7.10 -14.49 42.49
CA TRP A 462 8.32 -13.91 43.06
C TRP A 462 7.95 -12.80 44.05
N ARG A 463 7.97 -13.12 45.35
CA ARG A 463 8.07 -12.10 46.40
C ARG A 463 9.43 -11.42 46.30
N ASN A 464 9.46 -10.10 46.06
CA ASN A 464 10.52 -9.26 46.61
C ASN A 464 10.02 -7.83 46.82
N SER A 465 10.24 -7.26 48.00
CA SER A 465 9.41 -6.15 48.53
C SER A 465 10.08 -4.77 48.55
N GLU A 466 11.10 -4.54 47.71
CA GLU A 466 11.90 -3.29 47.73
C GLU A 466 11.92 -2.50 46.40
N ILE A 467 11.15 -2.90 45.39
CA ILE A 467 11.08 -2.18 44.09
C ILE A 467 9.71 -1.51 43.89
N ASN A 468 9.29 -0.67 44.84
CA ASN A 468 7.95 -0.05 44.79
C ASN A 468 7.92 1.46 45.14
N ARG A 469 8.97 2.21 44.78
CA ARG A 469 8.98 3.69 44.85
C ARG A 469 9.24 4.42 43.53
N ASN A 470 9.74 3.74 42.50
CA ASN A 470 10.00 4.32 41.17
C ASN A 470 9.01 3.84 40.08
N PHE A 471 8.05 2.96 40.42
CA PHE A 471 7.09 2.41 39.45
C PHE A 471 5.97 3.37 39.03
N ARG A 472 5.91 4.60 39.58
CA ARG A 472 5.00 5.66 39.15
C ARG A 472 5.45 6.45 37.92
N GLN A 473 6.67 6.22 37.39
CA GLN A 473 7.20 6.95 36.23
C GLN A 473 7.32 6.09 34.95
N TRP A 474 6.71 4.91 34.94
CA TRP A 474 6.55 4.06 33.75
C TRP A 474 5.09 3.62 33.61
N GLN A 475 4.19 4.58 33.48
CA GLN A 475 2.84 4.29 32.98
C GLN A 475 2.92 3.75 31.54
N LEU A 476 2.10 2.74 31.25
CA LEU A 476 2.09 2.05 29.97
C LEU A 476 1.78 3.03 28.83
N VAL A 477 2.42 2.84 27.68
CA VAL A 477 2.00 3.47 26.42
C VAL A 477 0.79 2.71 25.88
N LEU A 478 -0.34 2.84 26.57
CA LEU A 478 -1.66 2.57 25.99
C LEU A 478 -1.84 3.59 24.86
N ARG A 479 -2.05 3.15 23.62
CA ARG A 479 -2.44 4.10 22.55
C ARG A 479 -3.91 4.47 22.79
N VAL A 480 -4.14 5.66 23.34
CA VAL A 480 -5.48 6.22 23.54
C VAL A 480 -6.03 6.67 22.19
N GLN A 481 -7.28 6.33 21.87
CA GLN A 481 -7.96 6.78 20.65
C GLN A 481 -8.15 8.31 20.70
N PRO A 482 -7.60 9.09 19.74
CA PRO A 482 -7.77 10.54 19.75
C PRO A 482 -9.19 10.93 19.33
N ILE A 483 -9.80 11.80 20.14
CA ILE A 483 -11.12 12.39 19.87
C ILE A 483 -10.92 13.87 19.56
N LEU A 484 -11.39 14.34 18.41
CA LEU A 484 -11.33 15.75 17.99
C LEU A 484 -12.72 16.37 18.00
N LEU A 485 -12.78 17.69 18.13
CA LEU A 485 -13.98 18.49 17.96
C LEU A 485 -13.90 19.23 16.62
N ALA A 486 -14.92 19.12 15.78
CA ALA A 486 -15.01 19.90 14.54
C ALA A 486 -15.77 21.21 14.78
N ILE A 487 -15.32 22.29 14.13
CA ILE A 487 -16.03 23.57 14.06
C ILE A 487 -16.38 23.87 12.60
N GLY A 488 -17.65 24.19 12.33
CA GLY A 488 -18.12 24.67 11.03
C GLY A 488 -19.14 23.77 10.35
N GLY A 489 -18.86 23.39 9.10
CA GLY A 489 -19.73 22.59 8.22
C GLY A 489 -20.80 23.41 7.47
N TRP A 490 -21.48 22.76 6.54
CA TRP A 490 -22.37 23.37 5.53
C TRP A 490 -23.43 24.33 6.09
N ALA A 491 -24.02 23.99 7.24
CA ALA A 491 -25.08 24.78 7.87
C ALA A 491 -24.55 26.04 8.58
N PHE A 492 -23.24 26.11 8.82
CA PHE A 492 -22.53 27.22 9.45
C PHE A 492 -22.01 28.22 8.40
N GLY A 493 -21.47 27.69 7.30
CA GLY A 493 -21.05 28.47 6.12
C GLY A 493 -19.89 29.44 6.35
N SER A 494 -19.58 30.25 5.33
CA SER A 494 -18.39 31.12 5.35
C SER A 494 -18.50 32.37 6.25
N THR A 495 -19.71 32.87 6.57
CA THR A 495 -19.87 34.20 7.19
C THR A 495 -19.26 34.29 8.59
N PRO A 496 -19.49 33.35 9.53
CA PRO A 496 -18.92 33.47 10.87
C PRO A 496 -17.39 33.33 10.86
N PHE A 497 -16.83 32.52 9.95
CA PHE A 497 -15.38 32.42 9.74
C PHE A 497 -14.77 33.72 9.16
N LYS A 498 -15.46 34.37 8.21
CA LYS A 498 -15.06 35.70 7.70
C LYS A 498 -15.06 36.73 8.83
N GLU A 499 -16.09 36.75 9.66
CA GLU A 499 -16.16 37.67 10.80
C GLU A 499 -15.06 37.37 11.83
N LEU A 500 -14.85 36.11 12.18
CA LEU A 500 -13.77 35.64 13.06
C LEU A 500 -12.40 36.13 12.59
N THR A 501 -12.09 35.89 11.32
CA THR A 501 -10.76 36.17 10.74
C THR A 501 -10.55 37.62 10.28
N SER A 502 -11.62 38.41 10.11
CA SER A 502 -11.54 39.84 9.75
C SER A 502 -10.86 40.73 10.79
N ASN A 503 -10.61 40.22 12.00
CA ASN A 503 -9.98 40.96 13.08
C ASN A 503 -8.98 40.06 13.84
N VAL A 504 -7.70 40.41 13.79
CA VAL A 504 -6.60 39.64 14.41
C VAL A 504 -6.77 39.48 15.93
N PHE A 505 -7.34 40.46 16.63
CA PHE A 505 -7.61 40.33 18.07
C PHE A 505 -8.69 39.27 18.33
N ARG A 506 -9.78 39.31 17.57
CA ARG A 506 -10.89 38.33 17.63
C ARG A 506 -10.40 36.91 17.29
N MET A 507 -9.61 36.79 16.23
CA MET A 507 -9.00 35.52 15.82
C MET A 507 -8.07 34.96 16.90
N ASN A 508 -7.21 35.79 17.50
CA ASN A 508 -6.31 35.35 18.57
C ASN A 508 -7.09 34.97 19.85
N GLN A 509 -8.14 35.73 20.20
CA GLN A 509 -9.00 35.40 21.34
C GLN A 509 -9.67 34.03 21.15
N PHE A 510 -10.26 33.77 19.97
CA PHE A 510 -10.78 32.45 19.61
C PHE A 510 -9.72 31.35 19.73
N VAL A 511 -8.48 31.58 19.27
CA VAL A 511 -7.39 30.60 19.36
C VAL A 511 -7.06 30.22 20.82
N TYR A 512 -7.05 31.19 21.74
CA TYR A 512 -6.84 30.90 23.17
C TYR A 512 -8.04 30.19 23.80
N GLU A 513 -9.26 30.68 23.60
CA GLU A 513 -10.46 30.10 24.23
C GLU A 513 -10.82 28.72 23.64
N ALA A 514 -10.47 28.46 22.37
CA ALA A 514 -10.56 27.11 21.79
C ALA A 514 -9.64 26.11 22.51
N ILE A 515 -8.44 26.52 22.94
CA ILE A 515 -7.55 25.66 23.73
C ILE A 515 -8.18 25.35 25.10
N GLU A 516 -8.76 26.36 25.75
CA GLU A 516 -9.41 26.19 27.05
C GLU A 516 -10.56 25.18 26.97
N LEU A 517 -11.50 25.36 26.02
CA LEU A 517 -12.62 24.43 25.80
C LEU A 517 -12.14 23.02 25.43
N LEU A 518 -11.16 22.89 24.52
CA LEU A 518 -10.62 21.58 24.13
C LEU A 518 -9.96 20.84 25.31
N ARG A 519 -9.36 21.56 26.27
CA ARG A 519 -8.78 20.97 27.49
C ARG A 519 -9.83 20.68 28.55
N GLU A 520 -10.81 21.56 28.75
CA GLU A 520 -11.97 21.39 29.65
C GLU A 520 -12.74 20.11 29.35
N TYR A 521 -13.19 19.95 28.11
CA TYR A 521 -13.88 18.75 27.63
C TYR A 521 -12.92 17.63 27.18
N LYS A 522 -11.62 17.78 27.47
CA LYS A 522 -10.56 16.74 27.33
C LYS A 522 -10.40 16.16 25.91
N PHE A 523 -10.74 16.93 24.88
CA PHE A 523 -10.47 16.61 23.48
C PHE A 523 -8.96 16.58 23.18
N ASN A 524 -8.60 15.95 22.06
CA ASN A 524 -7.23 15.76 21.60
C ASN A 524 -6.87 16.64 20.38
N GLY A 525 -7.81 17.43 19.85
CA GLY A 525 -7.55 18.36 18.75
C GLY A 525 -8.80 19.02 18.19
N LEU A 526 -8.58 19.93 17.23
CA LEU A 526 -9.59 20.68 16.51
C LEU A 526 -9.58 20.30 15.02
N ASP A 527 -10.74 20.09 14.43
CA ASP A 527 -10.94 20.00 12.98
C ASP A 527 -11.64 21.27 12.49
N VAL A 528 -11.10 21.93 11.47
CA VAL A 528 -11.62 23.23 10.98
C VAL A 528 -12.31 23.06 9.63
N ASP A 529 -13.63 23.01 9.66
CA ASP A 529 -14.50 22.78 8.50
C ASP A 529 -15.14 24.08 7.99
N TRP A 530 -14.33 24.90 7.32
CA TRP A 530 -14.83 26.13 6.68
C TRP A 530 -15.33 25.81 5.27
N GLU A 531 -16.66 25.74 5.12
CA GLU A 531 -17.37 25.62 3.84
C GLU A 531 -17.89 26.99 3.34
N TYR A 532 -17.22 27.73 2.44
CA TYR A 532 -15.86 27.60 1.92
C TYR A 532 -15.16 28.98 1.87
N PRO A 533 -13.84 29.09 2.12
CA PRO A 533 -13.10 30.31 1.84
C PRO A 533 -13.10 30.58 0.33
N ARG A 534 -13.32 31.84 -0.08
CA ARG A 534 -13.31 32.27 -1.50
C ARG A 534 -12.76 33.68 -1.67
N GLY A 535 -11.74 33.82 -2.52
CA GLY A 535 -11.05 35.07 -2.79
C GLY A 535 -9.72 35.19 -2.04
N ALA A 536 -8.90 36.18 -2.43
CA ALA A 536 -7.55 36.36 -1.89
C ALA A 536 -7.54 36.61 -0.36
N ASP A 537 -8.49 37.41 0.13
CA ASP A 537 -8.58 37.76 1.55
C ASP A 537 -8.94 36.53 2.40
N ASP A 538 -9.97 35.77 2.02
CA ASP A 538 -10.35 34.50 2.66
C ASP A 538 -9.20 33.49 2.65
N ARG A 539 -8.50 33.35 1.51
CA ARG A 539 -7.36 32.43 1.37
C ARG A 539 -6.22 32.77 2.32
N ALA A 540 -5.87 34.06 2.42
CA ALA A 540 -4.86 34.51 3.37
C ALA A 540 -5.33 34.39 4.82
N ALA A 541 -6.60 34.71 5.09
CA ALA A 541 -7.23 34.59 6.41
C ALA A 541 -7.25 33.14 6.92
N TYR A 542 -7.57 32.17 6.07
CA TYR A 542 -7.59 30.75 6.44
C TYR A 542 -6.19 30.20 6.75
N VAL A 543 -5.18 30.57 5.96
CA VAL A 543 -3.77 30.26 6.26
C VAL A 543 -3.35 30.85 7.61
N ASN A 544 -3.73 32.09 7.90
CA ASN A 544 -3.42 32.74 9.18
C ASN A 544 -4.13 32.07 10.37
N LEU A 545 -5.41 31.71 10.23
CA LEU A 545 -6.17 30.99 11.27
C LEU A 545 -5.50 29.66 11.63
N LEU A 546 -5.18 28.83 10.63
CA LEU A 546 -4.52 27.55 10.85
C LEU A 546 -3.10 27.71 11.40
N LYS A 547 -2.38 28.76 10.99
CA LYS A 547 -1.05 29.11 11.51
C LYS A 547 -1.09 29.49 12.99
N GLU A 548 -1.99 30.39 13.40
CA GLU A 548 -2.07 30.80 14.81
C GLU A 548 -2.60 29.68 15.71
N LEU A 549 -3.59 28.89 15.25
CA LEU A 549 -4.01 27.66 15.94
C LEU A 549 -2.82 26.71 16.16
N ARG A 550 -2.02 26.43 15.11
CA ARG A 550 -0.87 25.54 15.24
C ARG A 550 0.21 26.11 16.16
N LEU A 551 0.52 27.41 16.05
CA LEU A 551 1.51 28.06 16.92
C LEU A 551 1.07 28.04 18.39
N ALA A 552 -0.21 28.26 18.68
CA ALA A 552 -0.75 28.23 20.02
C ALA A 552 -0.78 26.79 20.59
N PHE A 553 -1.17 25.78 19.81
CA PHE A 553 -1.11 24.36 20.22
C PHE A 553 0.35 23.93 20.50
N GLU A 554 1.30 24.35 19.66
CA GLU A 554 2.74 24.13 19.88
C GLU A 554 3.27 24.95 21.09
N GLY A 555 2.60 26.02 21.53
CA GLY A 555 2.97 26.81 22.71
C GLY A 555 2.40 26.25 24.01
N GLU A 556 1.14 25.82 24.00
CA GLU A 556 0.44 25.24 25.14
C GLU A 556 1.13 23.96 25.62
N THR A 557 1.44 23.01 24.73
CA THR A 557 2.11 21.74 25.08
C THR A 557 3.47 21.93 25.77
N LYS A 558 4.17 23.05 25.51
CA LYS A 558 5.44 23.41 26.16
C LYS A 558 5.24 23.98 27.57
N THR A 559 4.02 24.41 27.90
CA THR A 559 3.65 25.16 29.11
C THR A 559 2.86 24.27 30.08
N SER A 560 1.87 23.53 29.59
CA SER A 560 1.10 22.55 30.36
C SER A 560 1.85 21.21 30.56
N GLY A 561 2.69 20.84 29.60
CA GLY A 561 3.29 19.50 29.52
C GLY A 561 2.37 18.43 28.93
N GLU A 562 1.11 18.76 28.61
CA GLU A 562 0.16 17.86 27.97
C GLU A 562 0.54 17.55 26.51
N PRO A 563 0.13 16.40 25.94
CA PRO A 563 0.32 16.10 24.52
C PRO A 563 -0.33 17.18 23.65
N ARG A 564 0.41 17.68 22.66
CA ARG A 564 -0.05 18.70 21.72
C ARG A 564 -1.40 18.32 21.09
N LEU A 565 -2.33 19.28 21.10
CA LEU A 565 -3.59 19.20 20.37
C LEU A 565 -3.33 19.03 18.86
N LEU A 566 -4.01 18.07 18.24
CA LEU A 566 -4.03 17.88 16.79
C LEU A 566 -4.77 19.05 16.11
N LEU A 567 -4.33 19.40 14.89
CA LEU A 567 -5.06 20.32 14.03
C LEU A 567 -5.32 19.67 12.67
N THR A 568 -6.58 19.47 12.32
CA THR A 568 -7.01 18.94 11.02
C THR A 568 -8.03 19.87 10.36
N ALA A 569 -8.40 19.59 9.11
CA ALA A 569 -9.45 20.33 8.42
C ALA A 569 -10.16 19.45 7.39
N ALA A 570 -11.49 19.54 7.35
CA ALA A 570 -12.28 19.14 6.20
C ALA A 570 -12.08 20.14 5.04
N VAL A 571 -11.92 19.62 3.82
CA VAL A 571 -11.62 20.42 2.63
C VAL A 571 -12.33 19.89 1.37
N PRO A 572 -12.71 20.76 0.40
CA PRO A 572 -13.54 20.36 -0.74
C PRO A 572 -12.78 19.51 -1.77
N ALA A 573 -13.54 18.64 -2.45
CA ALA A 573 -13.07 17.97 -3.66
C ALA A 573 -13.12 18.87 -4.92
N SER A 574 -13.90 19.95 -4.93
CA SER A 574 -14.02 20.85 -6.10
C SER A 574 -12.73 21.60 -6.41
N PHE A 575 -12.17 21.36 -7.61
CA PHE A 575 -10.97 22.06 -8.12
C PHE A 575 -11.14 23.60 -8.17
N GLU A 576 -12.37 24.08 -8.36
CA GLU A 576 -12.69 25.51 -8.37
C GLU A 576 -12.64 26.10 -6.96
N ALA A 577 -13.14 25.36 -5.96
CA ALA A 577 -13.05 25.78 -4.56
C ALA A 577 -11.59 25.78 -4.07
N ILE A 578 -10.81 24.74 -4.40
CA ILE A 578 -9.37 24.68 -4.12
C ILE A 578 -8.65 25.92 -4.68
N ALA A 579 -8.82 26.20 -5.97
CA ALA A 579 -8.17 27.33 -6.64
C ALA A 579 -8.61 28.69 -6.08
N ALA A 580 -9.89 28.84 -5.72
CA ALA A 580 -10.47 30.10 -5.23
C ALA A 580 -10.16 30.40 -3.75
N GLY A 581 -9.92 29.38 -2.92
CA GLY A 581 -9.92 29.51 -1.46
C GLY A 581 -8.67 29.03 -0.72
N TYR A 582 -7.85 28.14 -1.31
CA TYR A 582 -6.86 27.37 -0.53
C TYR A 582 -5.43 27.64 -1.00
N ASP A 583 -4.54 27.87 -0.04
CA ASP A 583 -3.09 27.85 -0.26
C ASP A 583 -2.53 26.50 0.22
N VAL A 584 -2.65 25.50 -0.66
CA VAL A 584 -2.40 24.09 -0.33
C VAL A 584 -0.99 23.85 0.24
N PRO A 585 0.11 24.43 -0.29
CA PRO A 585 1.45 24.28 0.28
C PRO A 585 1.62 24.94 1.66
N GLU A 586 0.94 26.06 1.94
CA GLU A 586 1.01 26.72 3.25
C GLU A 586 0.21 25.97 4.31
N ILE A 587 -1.07 25.64 4.05
CA ILE A 587 -1.91 24.94 5.04
C ILE A 587 -1.36 23.55 5.39
N SER A 588 -0.73 22.86 4.43
CA SER A 588 -0.06 21.56 4.63
C SER A 588 1.09 21.59 5.65
N LYS A 589 1.62 22.77 5.98
CA LYS A 589 2.62 22.93 7.06
C LYS A 589 1.98 22.85 8.44
N TYR A 590 0.80 23.44 8.62
CA TYR A 590 0.18 23.66 9.93
C TYR A 590 -0.78 22.53 10.33
N LEU A 591 -1.48 21.95 9.35
CA LEU A 591 -2.36 20.80 9.53
C LEU A 591 -1.54 19.51 9.77
N ASP A 592 -1.97 18.67 10.70
CA ASP A 592 -1.43 17.32 10.89
C ASP A 592 -1.97 16.36 9.82
N PHE A 593 -3.26 16.46 9.49
CA PHE A 593 -3.95 15.71 8.44
C PHE A 593 -4.98 16.59 7.71
N ILE A 594 -5.34 16.21 6.49
CA ILE A 594 -6.24 16.94 5.58
C ILE A 594 -7.36 15.98 5.14
N ASN A 595 -8.60 16.29 5.51
CA ASN A 595 -9.77 15.45 5.30
C ASN A 595 -10.49 15.87 4.00
N VAL A 596 -10.16 15.25 2.86
CA VAL A 596 -10.74 15.65 1.57
C VAL A 596 -12.12 15.03 1.40
N MET A 597 -13.14 15.89 1.26
CA MET A 597 -14.54 15.49 1.07
C MET A 597 -14.80 15.04 -0.37
N THR A 598 -14.30 13.86 -0.74
CA THR A 598 -14.44 13.23 -2.07
C THR A 598 -15.80 12.57 -2.29
N TYR A 599 -16.86 13.34 -2.05
CA TYR A 599 -18.26 13.00 -2.22
C TYR A 599 -19.04 14.30 -2.54
N ASP A 600 -20.37 14.23 -2.65
CA ASP A 600 -21.23 15.36 -3.04
C ASP A 600 -20.88 15.99 -4.40
N PHE A 601 -20.33 15.19 -5.31
CA PHE A 601 -20.05 15.61 -6.69
C PHE A 601 -21.32 15.91 -7.49
N HIS A 602 -22.39 15.16 -7.21
CA HIS A 602 -23.71 15.29 -7.83
C HIS A 602 -24.83 15.20 -6.80
N GLY A 603 -25.96 15.85 -7.07
CA GLY A 603 -27.07 15.91 -6.12
C GLY A 603 -28.28 16.71 -6.58
N GLN A 604 -29.29 16.83 -5.72
CA GLN A 604 -30.62 17.38 -6.04
C GLN A 604 -30.68 18.84 -6.52
N TRP A 605 -29.54 19.55 -6.51
CA TRP A 605 -29.37 20.86 -7.15
C TRP A 605 -29.31 20.76 -8.69
N GLU A 606 -29.01 19.58 -9.24
CA GLU A 606 -28.99 19.31 -10.67
C GLU A 606 -30.38 18.91 -11.23
N ARG A 607 -30.50 18.93 -12.57
CA ARG A 607 -31.70 18.49 -13.31
C ARG A 607 -31.50 17.17 -14.04
N GLN A 608 -30.43 16.46 -13.72
CA GLN A 608 -30.05 15.15 -14.22
C GLN A 608 -29.52 14.34 -13.03
N VAL A 609 -29.67 13.02 -13.03
CA VAL A 609 -29.10 12.17 -11.98
C VAL A 609 -27.59 12.01 -12.17
N GLY A 610 -26.87 11.97 -11.05
CA GLY A 610 -25.42 11.78 -11.02
C GLY A 610 -24.99 11.12 -9.72
N HIS A 611 -23.85 10.43 -9.74
CA HIS A 611 -23.39 9.64 -8.60
C HIS A 611 -22.77 10.50 -7.48
N ASN A 612 -22.99 10.13 -6.21
CA ASN A 612 -22.50 10.88 -5.05
C ASN A 612 -20.96 10.98 -5.00
N SER A 613 -20.28 9.84 -5.16
CA SER A 613 -18.82 9.70 -5.05
C SER A 613 -18.26 8.73 -6.11
N PRO A 614 -18.30 9.06 -7.41
CA PRO A 614 -17.72 8.22 -8.45
C PRO A 614 -16.19 8.19 -8.34
N LEU A 615 -15.57 7.01 -8.45
CA LEU A 615 -14.11 6.89 -8.35
C LEU A 615 -13.42 7.48 -9.59
N PHE A 616 -13.94 7.13 -10.76
CA PHE A 616 -13.45 7.53 -12.08
C PHE A 616 -14.57 8.20 -12.91
N PRO A 617 -14.25 8.90 -14.02
CA PRO A 617 -15.25 9.63 -14.79
C PRO A 617 -15.88 8.78 -15.91
N LEU A 618 -17.12 9.10 -16.28
CA LEU A 618 -17.75 8.56 -17.49
C LEU A 618 -17.11 9.16 -18.76
N GLU A 619 -16.75 8.31 -19.72
CA GLU A 619 -16.22 8.62 -21.05
C GLU A 619 -17.12 9.60 -21.82
N SER A 620 -18.43 9.43 -21.69
CA SER A 620 -19.47 10.21 -22.37
C SER A 620 -19.64 11.65 -21.85
N THR A 621 -19.13 11.97 -20.66
CA THR A 621 -19.40 13.24 -19.98
C THR A 621 -18.50 14.40 -20.40
N THR A 622 -18.93 15.63 -20.09
CA THR A 622 -18.18 16.85 -20.43
C THR A 622 -16.82 16.92 -19.72
N SER A 623 -15.86 17.66 -20.27
CA SER A 623 -14.54 17.91 -19.67
C SER A 623 -14.57 18.68 -18.34
N TYR A 624 -15.75 19.17 -17.92
CA TYR A 624 -16.00 19.63 -16.55
C TYR A 624 -16.39 18.46 -15.64
N GLN A 625 -17.41 17.67 -16.02
CA GLN A 625 -17.87 16.50 -15.26
C GLN A 625 -16.79 15.44 -15.08
N LYS A 626 -15.88 15.26 -16.06
CA LYS A 626 -14.72 14.34 -15.92
C LYS A 626 -13.74 14.69 -14.79
N LYS A 627 -13.96 15.81 -14.09
CA LYS A 627 -13.18 16.25 -12.91
C LYS A 627 -13.91 16.05 -11.57
N LEU A 628 -15.18 15.62 -11.61
CA LEU A 628 -16.04 15.47 -10.44
C LEU A 628 -15.94 14.03 -9.91
N THR A 629 -14.72 13.60 -9.54
CA THR A 629 -14.41 12.21 -9.18
C THR A 629 -13.40 12.14 -8.04
N VAL A 630 -13.42 11.03 -7.28
CA VAL A 630 -12.47 10.78 -6.19
C VAL A 630 -11.02 10.83 -6.69
N ASP A 631 -10.74 10.20 -7.84
CA ASP A 631 -9.40 10.19 -8.44
C ASP A 631 -8.92 11.61 -8.81
N PHE A 632 -9.73 12.36 -9.56
CA PHE A 632 -9.31 13.69 -10.03
C PHE A 632 -9.09 14.64 -8.86
N SER A 633 -10.00 14.68 -7.89
CA SER A 633 -9.91 15.58 -6.75
C SER A 633 -8.72 15.27 -5.84
N ALA A 634 -8.44 14.00 -5.56
CA ALA A 634 -7.26 13.63 -4.78
C ALA A 634 -5.95 13.94 -5.52
N ARG A 635 -5.89 13.70 -6.84
CA ARG A 635 -4.75 14.10 -7.69
C ARG A 635 -4.57 15.62 -7.74
N GLU A 636 -5.64 16.40 -7.79
CA GLU A 636 -5.57 17.86 -7.80
C GLU A 636 -5.01 18.40 -6.48
N TRP A 637 -5.42 17.87 -5.32
CA TRP A 637 -4.82 18.21 -4.02
C TRP A 637 -3.31 17.95 -3.98
N VAL A 638 -2.85 16.79 -4.47
CA VAL A 638 -1.42 16.47 -4.58
C VAL A 638 -0.70 17.42 -5.55
N LYS A 639 -1.30 17.70 -6.71
CA LYS A 639 -0.78 18.60 -7.75
C LYS A 639 -0.66 20.05 -7.28
N GLN A 640 -1.53 20.50 -6.37
CA GLN A 640 -1.44 21.80 -5.70
C GLN A 640 -0.44 21.81 -4.54
N GLY A 641 0.13 20.66 -4.16
CA GLY A 641 1.25 20.53 -3.22
C GLY A 641 0.95 19.85 -1.89
N ALA A 642 -0.20 19.18 -1.73
CA ALA A 642 -0.53 18.46 -0.50
C ALA A 642 0.31 17.16 -0.36
N PRO A 643 0.92 16.88 0.80
CA PRO A 643 1.60 15.62 1.06
C PRO A 643 0.62 14.44 1.10
N LYS A 644 0.88 13.38 0.34
CA LYS A 644 -0.01 12.21 0.27
C LYS A 644 -0.23 11.56 1.63
N GLU A 645 0.81 11.51 2.47
CA GLU A 645 0.74 10.93 3.82
C GLU A 645 -0.09 11.75 4.83
N LYS A 646 -0.50 12.97 4.46
CA LYS A 646 -1.43 13.81 5.22
C LYS A 646 -2.87 13.79 4.67
N LEU A 647 -3.06 13.46 3.39
CA LEU A 647 -4.38 13.38 2.76
C LEU A 647 -5.14 12.13 3.24
N MET A 648 -6.30 12.34 3.85
CA MET A 648 -7.32 11.33 4.12
C MET A 648 -8.39 11.45 3.03
N ILE A 649 -8.74 10.34 2.39
CA ILE A 649 -9.74 10.33 1.31
C ILE A 649 -11.14 10.10 1.91
N GLY A 650 -12.09 10.97 1.57
CA GLY A 650 -13.46 10.97 2.07
C GLY A 650 -14.32 9.88 1.45
N MET A 651 -14.91 9.06 2.30
CA MET A 651 -15.75 7.91 1.98
C MET A 651 -17.17 8.17 2.55
N PRO A 652 -18.21 8.31 1.71
CA PRO A 652 -19.55 8.54 2.19
C PRO A 652 -20.21 7.22 2.61
N THR A 653 -20.97 7.24 3.70
CA THR A 653 -21.86 6.13 4.13
C THR A 653 -23.32 6.46 3.83
N TYR A 654 -23.54 7.23 2.76
CA TYR A 654 -24.83 7.76 2.33
C TYR A 654 -24.88 7.92 0.81
N GLY A 655 -26.10 7.97 0.27
CA GLY A 655 -26.39 8.22 -1.14
C GLY A 655 -27.06 9.58 -1.39
N ARG A 656 -26.84 10.09 -2.61
CA ARG A 656 -27.57 11.23 -3.17
C ARG A 656 -28.71 10.69 -4.03
N SER A 657 -29.94 11.16 -3.80
CA SER A 657 -31.15 10.61 -4.42
C SER A 657 -31.92 11.62 -5.26
N PHE A 658 -32.68 11.12 -6.24
CA PHE A 658 -33.37 11.93 -7.24
C PHE A 658 -34.76 11.34 -7.55
N THR A 659 -35.69 12.22 -7.95
CA THR A 659 -36.97 11.83 -8.56
C THR A 659 -36.91 12.05 -10.07
N LEU A 660 -36.82 10.98 -10.84
CA LEU A 660 -36.79 10.93 -12.30
C LEU A 660 -38.05 11.56 -12.90
N ILE A 661 -37.90 12.29 -14.00
CA ILE A 661 -39.04 12.81 -14.79
C ILE A 661 -39.68 11.68 -15.63
N ASP A 662 -38.88 10.69 -16.02
CA ASP A 662 -39.27 9.59 -16.88
C ASP A 662 -38.71 8.28 -16.29
N PRO A 663 -39.53 7.44 -15.63
CA PRO A 663 -39.11 6.15 -15.08
C PRO A 663 -38.49 5.15 -16.07
N THR A 664 -38.59 5.39 -17.38
CA THR A 664 -37.91 4.58 -18.40
C THR A 664 -36.47 5.01 -18.65
N LYS A 665 -36.06 6.17 -18.12
CA LYS A 665 -34.70 6.73 -18.19
C LYS A 665 -34.13 6.78 -16.78
N PHE A 666 -33.29 5.81 -16.45
CA PHE A 666 -32.73 5.59 -15.11
C PHE A 666 -31.19 5.60 -15.09
N ASP A 667 -30.56 5.77 -16.24
CA ASP A 667 -29.11 5.78 -16.41
C ASP A 667 -28.50 7.12 -15.94
N ILE A 668 -27.17 7.18 -15.76
CA ILE A 668 -26.50 8.40 -15.31
C ILE A 668 -26.67 9.51 -16.37
N GLY A 669 -27.07 10.71 -15.93
CA GLY A 669 -27.51 11.80 -16.81
C GLY A 669 -29.01 11.80 -17.13
N ALA A 670 -29.79 10.81 -16.69
CA ALA A 670 -31.25 10.81 -16.89
C ALA A 670 -31.93 12.03 -16.22
N PRO A 671 -32.99 12.61 -16.84
CA PRO A 671 -33.57 13.88 -16.39
C PRO A 671 -34.34 13.74 -15.06
N ALA A 672 -34.02 14.61 -14.11
CA ALA A 672 -34.57 14.60 -12.75
C ALA A 672 -35.36 15.88 -12.42
N SER A 673 -36.47 15.72 -11.72
CA SER A 673 -37.35 16.81 -11.27
C SER A 673 -36.79 17.52 -10.02
N GLY A 674 -35.98 16.82 -9.23
CA GLY A 674 -35.39 17.26 -7.98
C GLY A 674 -34.94 16.04 -7.17
N GLY A 675 -34.79 16.21 -5.85
CA GLY A 675 -34.38 15.14 -4.94
C GLY A 675 -35.35 13.95 -4.89
N GLY A 676 -34.84 12.80 -4.45
CA GLY A 676 -35.65 11.63 -4.13
C GLY A 676 -36.48 11.85 -2.86
N VAL A 677 -37.52 11.04 -2.69
CA VAL A 677 -38.38 11.02 -1.50
C VAL A 677 -37.53 10.82 -0.24
N ALA A 678 -37.77 11.64 0.77
CA ALA A 678 -36.95 11.69 1.98
C ALA A 678 -36.85 10.34 2.73
N GLY A 679 -35.66 10.07 3.27
CA GLY A 679 -35.44 8.94 4.17
C GLY A 679 -36.23 9.10 5.49
N LYS A 680 -36.75 7.99 6.03
CA LYS A 680 -37.58 7.97 7.25
C LYS A 680 -36.87 8.53 8.49
N TYR A 681 -35.55 8.45 8.54
CA TYR A 681 -34.77 8.75 9.75
C TYR A 681 -33.95 10.04 9.65
N THR A 682 -33.38 10.37 8.49
CA THR A 682 -32.84 11.71 8.15
C THR A 682 -33.95 12.76 8.00
N GLY A 683 -35.05 12.40 7.33
CA GLY A 683 -36.14 13.33 7.00
C GLY A 683 -35.83 14.29 5.85
N GLU A 684 -34.68 14.16 5.18
CA GLU A 684 -34.22 15.06 4.12
C GLU A 684 -34.48 14.47 2.73
N ALA A 685 -35.04 15.26 1.82
CA ALA A 685 -35.21 14.88 0.42
C ALA A 685 -33.89 14.98 -0.33
N GLY A 686 -33.65 14.07 -1.28
CA GLY A 686 -32.40 14.03 -2.06
C GLY A 686 -31.17 13.44 -1.33
N PHE A 687 -31.36 12.89 -0.13
CA PHE A 687 -30.31 12.35 0.74
C PHE A 687 -30.82 11.10 1.48
N MET A 688 -30.01 10.04 1.57
CA MET A 688 -30.33 8.83 2.33
C MET A 688 -29.07 8.18 2.92
N SER A 689 -29.05 7.88 4.22
CA SER A 689 -27.99 7.05 4.83
C SER A 689 -28.05 5.58 4.34
N TYR A 690 -26.96 4.82 4.51
CA TYR A 690 -26.87 3.43 4.05
C TYR A 690 -27.86 2.46 4.72
N TYR A 691 -28.50 2.82 5.85
CA TYR A 691 -29.56 1.99 6.47
C TYR A 691 -31.00 2.45 6.13
N GLU A 692 -31.20 3.54 5.38
CA GLU A 692 -32.43 4.32 5.54
C GLU A 692 -33.70 3.81 4.85
N VAL A 693 -34.72 3.58 5.69
CA VAL A 693 -36.08 3.19 5.27
C VAL A 693 -36.73 4.29 4.43
N SER A 694 -37.42 3.92 3.35
CA SER A 694 -38.53 4.74 2.82
C SER A 694 -39.68 3.87 2.36
N ARG A 695 -40.84 4.00 3.04
CA ARG A 695 -42.07 3.33 2.63
C ARG A 695 -43.33 4.05 3.08
N SER A 696 -44.27 4.18 2.14
CA SER A 696 -45.69 4.34 2.43
C SER A 696 -46.41 3.06 1.99
N PHE A 697 -47.35 2.59 2.82
CA PHE A 697 -48.18 1.38 2.65
C PHE A 697 -47.47 -0.01 2.59
N GLY A 698 -47.53 -0.74 3.71
CA GLY A 698 -47.73 -2.21 3.73
C GLY A 698 -46.52 -3.15 3.78
N ASN A 699 -45.83 -3.25 4.94
CA ASN A 699 -44.73 -4.18 5.33
C ASN A 699 -43.28 -3.66 5.12
N GLN A 700 -42.77 -2.78 5.99
CA GLN A 700 -41.34 -2.67 6.42
C GLN A 700 -40.19 -2.88 5.41
N PHE A 701 -39.43 -1.82 5.06
CA PHE A 701 -38.21 -1.90 4.19
C PHE A 701 -37.15 -0.78 4.49
N LEU A 702 -35.90 -1.11 4.89
CA LEU A 702 -34.60 -0.34 4.96
C LEU A 702 -34.01 0.11 3.57
N VAL A 703 -32.71 0.46 3.45
CA VAL A 703 -31.96 0.64 2.17
C VAL A 703 -31.56 -0.70 1.52
N CYS A 704 -31.02 -1.67 2.25
CA CYS A 704 -30.83 -3.05 1.75
C CYS A 704 -32.15 -3.66 1.25
N ASP A 705 -33.23 -3.10 1.74
CA ASP A 705 -34.63 -3.36 1.47
C ASP A 705 -35.24 -2.39 0.42
N PHE A 706 -34.60 -1.26 0.09
CA PHE A 706 -34.80 -0.66 -1.24
C PHE A 706 -34.31 -1.68 -2.26
N LEU A 707 -33.13 -2.26 -2.06
CA LEU A 707 -32.55 -3.30 -2.92
C LEU A 707 -33.35 -4.63 -2.91
N HIS A 708 -33.95 -5.04 -1.77
CA HIS A 708 -34.83 -6.22 -1.69
C HIS A 708 -36.31 -5.94 -2.03
N ALA A 709 -36.72 -4.68 -2.27
CA ALA A 709 -38.09 -4.40 -2.67
C ALA A 709 -38.36 -4.89 -4.09
N GLU A 710 -39.53 -5.49 -4.29
CA GLU A 710 -39.99 -5.96 -5.60
C GLU A 710 -39.92 -4.83 -6.66
N ASN A 711 -39.20 -5.12 -7.76
CA ASN A 711 -38.97 -4.21 -8.89
C ASN A 711 -38.05 -3.00 -8.60
N THR A 712 -37.15 -3.10 -7.62
CA THR A 712 -35.90 -2.31 -7.62
C THR A 712 -34.86 -2.98 -8.50
N THR A 713 -34.12 -2.18 -9.27
CA THR A 713 -32.91 -2.62 -9.96
C THR A 713 -31.69 -2.03 -9.25
N LEU A 714 -30.71 -2.87 -8.92
CA LEU A 714 -29.35 -2.46 -8.56
C LEU A 714 -28.49 -2.56 -9.82
N VAL A 715 -27.80 -1.47 -10.15
CA VAL A 715 -26.85 -1.37 -11.26
C VAL A 715 -25.46 -1.10 -10.69
N TRP A 716 -24.43 -1.66 -11.32
CA TRP A 716 -23.04 -1.27 -11.06
C TRP A 716 -22.51 -0.55 -12.30
N ASP A 717 -22.00 0.66 -12.13
CA ASP A 717 -21.35 1.42 -13.20
C ASP A 717 -19.92 0.92 -13.43
N ASN A 718 -19.63 0.49 -14.65
CA ASN A 718 -18.34 -0.12 -15.00
C ASN A 718 -17.22 0.92 -15.13
N GLU A 719 -17.54 2.16 -15.47
CA GLU A 719 -16.57 3.24 -15.67
C GLU A 719 -16.29 3.94 -14.33
N GLN A 720 -17.34 4.37 -13.63
CA GLN A 720 -17.26 5.08 -12.35
C GLN A 720 -16.90 4.19 -11.15
N GLN A 721 -16.99 2.85 -11.29
CA GLN A 721 -16.69 1.84 -10.28
C GLN A 721 -17.51 1.98 -8.99
N VAL A 722 -18.83 2.19 -9.14
CA VAL A 722 -19.79 2.46 -8.05
C VAL A 722 -21.18 1.91 -8.37
N PRO A 723 -22.02 1.61 -7.35
CA PRO A 723 -23.40 1.20 -7.55
C PRO A 723 -24.37 2.40 -7.64
N PHE A 724 -25.46 2.21 -8.38
CA PHE A 724 -26.67 3.00 -8.21
C PHE A 724 -27.90 2.09 -8.25
N ALA A 725 -29.00 2.51 -7.61
CA ALA A 725 -30.23 1.73 -7.60
C ALA A 725 -31.44 2.60 -7.94
N TYR A 726 -32.42 2.03 -8.62
CA TYR A 726 -33.65 2.74 -8.98
C TYR A 726 -34.90 1.85 -8.87
N ARG A 727 -36.03 2.48 -8.56
CA ARG A 727 -37.34 1.86 -8.42
C ARG A 727 -38.43 2.86 -8.79
N LYS A 728 -39.15 2.61 -9.89
CA LYS A 728 -40.12 3.55 -10.48
C LYS A 728 -39.44 4.89 -10.82
N ASP A 729 -39.91 6.00 -10.24
CA ASP A 729 -39.36 7.34 -10.39
C ASP A 729 -38.22 7.65 -9.40
N GLN A 730 -37.90 6.76 -8.45
CA GLN A 730 -36.86 7.01 -7.45
C GLN A 730 -35.52 6.42 -7.89
N TRP A 731 -34.45 7.22 -7.79
CA TRP A 731 -33.07 6.86 -8.11
C TRP A 731 -32.12 7.25 -6.96
N VAL A 732 -31.09 6.46 -6.68
CA VAL A 732 -30.05 6.76 -5.68
C VAL A 732 -28.68 6.26 -6.11
N GLY A 733 -27.68 7.14 -6.05
CA GLY A 733 -26.25 6.81 -6.21
C GLY A 733 -25.59 6.85 -4.84
N PHE A 734 -24.93 5.75 -4.45
CA PHE A 734 -24.44 5.51 -3.09
C PHE A 734 -23.18 4.65 -3.10
N ASP A 735 -22.50 4.54 -1.96
CA ASP A 735 -21.38 3.63 -1.78
C ASP A 735 -21.80 2.35 -1.06
N ASP A 736 -21.32 1.20 -1.53
CA ASP A 736 -21.52 -0.11 -0.91
C ASP A 736 -20.18 -0.74 -0.47
N GLU A 737 -20.23 -1.94 0.10
CA GLU A 737 -19.00 -2.65 0.47
C GLU A 737 -18.04 -2.85 -0.71
N ARG A 738 -18.54 -2.97 -1.95
CA ARG A 738 -17.72 -3.23 -3.13
C ARG A 738 -17.06 -1.95 -3.63
N SER A 739 -17.77 -0.83 -3.76
CA SER A 739 -17.16 0.44 -4.18
C SER A 739 -16.17 0.95 -3.15
N LEU A 740 -16.47 0.82 -1.86
CA LEU A 740 -15.55 1.19 -0.79
C LEU A 740 -14.32 0.26 -0.72
N LYS A 741 -14.48 -1.05 -0.95
CA LYS A 741 -13.34 -1.96 -1.16
C LYS A 741 -12.53 -1.51 -2.37
N THR A 742 -13.12 -1.36 -3.56
CA THR A 742 -12.43 -0.91 -4.78
C THR A 742 -11.69 0.42 -4.61
N LYS A 743 -12.26 1.40 -3.89
CA LYS A 743 -11.59 2.67 -3.54
C LYS A 743 -10.35 2.46 -2.65
N VAL A 744 -10.41 1.59 -1.63
CA VAL A 744 -9.26 1.31 -0.76
C VAL A 744 -8.22 0.40 -1.45
N ASN A 745 -8.68 -0.69 -2.05
CA ASN A 745 -7.91 -1.78 -2.66
C ASN A 745 -8.80 -2.65 -3.55
N ASN A 746 -8.52 -2.71 -4.85
CA ASN A 746 -9.40 -3.37 -5.81
C ASN A 746 -9.09 -4.87 -5.95
N ASN A 747 -9.51 -5.64 -4.95
CA ASN A 747 -9.51 -7.10 -4.95
C ASN A 747 -10.94 -7.62 -4.71
N PHE A 748 -11.74 -7.86 -5.76
CA PHE A 748 -12.64 -9.02 -5.74
C PHE A 748 -13.13 -9.50 -7.12
N HIS A 749 -12.84 -10.77 -7.41
CA HIS A 749 -13.56 -11.56 -8.41
C HIS A 749 -14.83 -12.10 -7.73
N LEU A 750 -16.03 -11.80 -8.24
CA LEU A 750 -17.27 -12.16 -7.55
C LEU A 750 -17.57 -13.68 -7.65
N ASP A 751 -17.68 -14.35 -6.50
CA ASP A 751 -18.22 -15.70 -6.36
C ASP A 751 -19.73 -15.71 -6.67
N LEU A 752 -20.12 -16.17 -7.88
CA LEU A 752 -21.54 -16.35 -8.20
C LEU A 752 -21.79 -17.44 -9.27
N ALA A 753 -21.46 -18.68 -8.91
CA ALA A 753 -21.61 -19.85 -9.77
C ALA A 753 -23.03 -20.48 -9.75
N VAL A 754 -24.02 -19.87 -10.43
CA VAL A 754 -25.34 -20.50 -10.66
C VAL A 754 -25.85 -20.36 -12.11
N VAL A 755 -25.43 -21.34 -12.94
CA VAL A 755 -26.22 -22.07 -13.96
C VAL A 755 -26.91 -21.32 -15.15
N THR A 756 -26.74 -21.96 -16.32
CA THR A 756 -27.44 -21.85 -17.63
C THR A 756 -27.02 -20.80 -18.66
N CYS A 757 -27.11 -21.24 -19.92
CA CYS A 757 -26.61 -20.56 -21.12
C CYS A 757 -27.78 -20.03 -21.97
N TYR A 758 -27.56 -18.99 -22.77
CA TYR A 758 -27.51 -19.08 -24.24
C TYR A 758 -27.03 -17.73 -24.84
N PHE A 759 -26.65 -17.72 -26.12
CA PHE A 759 -25.99 -16.60 -26.79
C PHE A 759 -26.72 -15.24 -26.69
N VAL A 760 -26.04 -14.26 -26.09
CA VAL A 760 -25.96 -12.87 -26.58
C VAL A 760 -24.48 -12.51 -26.68
N SER A 761 -24.11 -11.70 -27.67
CA SER A 761 -22.78 -11.12 -27.81
C SER A 761 -22.79 -9.72 -27.21
N ASP A 762 -22.41 -9.61 -25.93
CA ASP A 762 -22.28 -8.34 -25.25
C ASP A 762 -20.79 -7.95 -25.20
N ASP A 763 -20.48 -6.81 -25.82
CA ASP A 763 -19.28 -6.03 -25.53
C ASP A 763 -19.39 -5.39 -24.11
N ASP A 764 -18.34 -4.67 -23.70
CA ASP A 764 -18.24 -3.80 -22.51
C ASP A 764 -17.78 -4.39 -21.15
N ASN A 765 -16.48 -4.12 -20.89
CA ASN A 765 -15.92 -3.62 -19.62
C ASN A 765 -15.92 -4.50 -18.35
N LYS A 766 -14.69 -4.79 -17.87
CA LYS A 766 -14.25 -4.36 -16.52
C LYS A 766 -12.73 -4.50 -16.28
N GLU A 767 -12.16 -3.47 -15.68
CA GLU A 767 -10.75 -3.37 -15.26
C GLU A 767 -10.54 -3.74 -13.78
N GLY A 768 -9.26 -3.85 -13.34
CA GLY A 768 -8.87 -4.14 -11.95
C GLY A 768 -7.62 -3.38 -11.48
N MET A 769 -7.80 -2.12 -11.07
CA MET A 769 -6.73 -1.24 -10.53
C MET A 769 -6.99 -0.89 -9.06
N SER A 770 -6.00 -1.05 -8.17
CA SER A 770 -6.13 -0.77 -6.72
C SER A 770 -5.73 0.67 -6.40
N TRP A 771 -6.69 1.52 -6.04
CA TRP A 771 -6.47 2.97 -6.03
C TRP A 771 -5.69 3.52 -4.82
N LEU A 772 -6.27 3.51 -3.60
CA LEU A 772 -5.69 4.26 -2.46
C LEU A 772 -4.30 3.78 -2.03
N LYS A 773 -4.10 2.44 -1.95
CA LYS A 773 -2.84 1.82 -1.54
C LYS A 773 -1.68 2.10 -2.51
N GLU A 774 -1.96 2.10 -3.82
CA GLU A 774 -0.93 2.30 -4.85
C GLU A 774 -0.52 3.78 -4.94
N GLU A 775 -1.48 4.70 -4.85
CA GLU A 775 -1.19 6.14 -4.81
C GLU A 775 -0.41 6.55 -3.56
N GLY A 776 -0.63 5.90 -2.41
CA GLY A 776 0.14 6.12 -1.18
C GLY A 776 -0.46 7.14 -0.21
N PHE A 777 -1.79 7.31 -0.20
CA PHE A 777 -2.48 8.27 0.67
C PHE A 777 -2.41 7.87 2.16
N GLY A 778 -2.56 8.87 3.05
CA GLY A 778 -2.31 8.76 4.48
C GLY A 778 -3.34 7.98 5.30
N GLY A 779 -4.49 7.69 4.71
CA GLY A 779 -5.62 7.03 5.33
C GLY A 779 -6.94 7.36 4.64
N ILE A 780 -8.05 7.06 5.32
CA ILE A 780 -9.42 7.41 4.91
C ILE A 780 -10.07 8.30 5.96
N MET A 781 -11.07 9.05 5.51
CA MET A 781 -12.00 9.80 6.33
C MET A 781 -13.43 9.36 5.97
N ILE A 782 -14.30 9.25 6.96
CA ILE A 782 -15.63 8.64 6.81
C ILE A 782 -16.71 9.61 7.29
N TRP A 783 -17.62 9.95 6.38
CA TRP A 783 -18.81 10.77 6.67
C TRP A 783 -20.07 9.93 6.43
N SER A 784 -20.72 9.39 7.46
CA SER A 784 -20.39 9.42 8.89
C SER A 784 -20.66 8.06 9.56
N VAL A 785 -20.14 7.87 10.78
CA VAL A 785 -20.37 6.63 11.55
C VAL A 785 -21.85 6.42 11.87
N ASP A 786 -22.61 7.51 12.00
CA ASP A 786 -24.04 7.48 12.26
C ASP A 786 -24.90 7.22 11.00
N MET A 787 -24.30 6.98 9.83
CA MET A 787 -25.01 6.70 8.56
C MET A 787 -24.73 5.31 7.96
N ASP A 788 -23.65 4.63 8.38
CA ASP A 788 -23.48 3.18 8.15
C ASP A 788 -24.47 2.38 9.03
N ASP A 789 -24.69 1.09 8.77
CA ASP A 789 -25.58 0.24 9.57
C ASP A 789 -24.95 -0.17 10.92
N PHE A 790 -24.90 0.80 11.84
CA PHE A 790 -24.42 0.64 13.21
C PHE A 790 -25.24 -0.37 14.07
N ARG A 791 -26.38 -0.86 13.55
CA ARG A 791 -27.27 -1.81 14.25
C ARG A 791 -27.29 -3.21 13.64
N GLY A 792 -26.70 -3.42 12.46
CA GLY A 792 -26.68 -4.71 11.76
C GLY A 792 -28.06 -5.20 11.31
N HIS A 793 -28.94 -4.27 10.94
CA HIS A 793 -30.26 -4.56 10.40
C HIS A 793 -30.24 -5.06 8.93
N CYS A 794 -29.19 -4.77 8.17
CA CYS A 794 -28.94 -5.23 6.80
C CYS A 794 -28.40 -6.67 6.69
N GLY A 795 -28.24 -7.39 7.81
CA GLY A 795 -27.86 -8.81 7.82
C GLY A 795 -26.36 -9.12 7.65
N THR A 796 -25.55 -8.18 7.17
CA THR A 796 -24.07 -8.31 7.07
C THR A 796 -23.32 -8.09 8.39
N GLY A 797 -24.03 -7.71 9.46
CA GLY A 797 -23.47 -7.36 10.77
C GLY A 797 -23.41 -5.85 11.00
N LYS A 798 -22.88 -5.42 12.15
CA LYS A 798 -22.74 -3.98 12.44
C LYS A 798 -21.62 -3.37 11.63
N TYR A 799 -21.81 -2.12 11.21
CA TYR A 799 -20.83 -1.29 10.50
C TYR A 799 -20.23 -1.99 9.26
N PRO A 800 -21.04 -2.51 8.32
CA PRO A 800 -20.52 -3.26 7.18
C PRO A 800 -19.61 -2.42 6.29
N LEU A 801 -19.98 -1.17 5.97
CA LEU A 801 -19.17 -0.30 5.12
C LEU A 801 -17.83 0.04 5.78
N ILE A 802 -17.85 0.39 7.08
CA ILE A 802 -16.64 0.79 7.78
C ILE A 802 -15.73 -0.41 8.07
N ASN A 803 -16.29 -1.58 8.39
CA ASN A 803 -15.51 -2.81 8.53
C ASN A 803 -14.88 -3.27 7.21
N ALA A 804 -15.60 -3.16 6.08
CA ALA A 804 -15.07 -3.42 4.74
C ALA A 804 -13.82 -2.57 4.47
N MET A 805 -13.90 -1.25 4.70
CA MET A 805 -12.77 -0.34 4.52
C MET A 805 -11.62 -0.64 5.50
N ARG A 806 -11.91 -0.96 6.77
CA ARG A 806 -10.88 -1.26 7.76
C ARG A 806 -10.12 -2.55 7.44
N GLN A 807 -10.83 -3.60 7.01
CA GLN A 807 -10.23 -4.86 6.57
C GLN A 807 -9.32 -4.65 5.36
N GLU A 808 -9.72 -3.82 4.39
CA GLU A 808 -8.84 -3.50 3.27
C GLU A 808 -7.64 -2.62 3.67
N LEU A 809 -7.71 -1.85 4.76
CA LEU A 809 -6.54 -1.12 5.27
C LEU A 809 -5.56 -1.99 6.09
N ASP A 810 -5.91 -3.23 6.43
CA ASP A 810 -4.99 -4.11 7.17
C ASP A 810 -3.74 -4.44 6.35
N GLY A 811 -2.57 -4.40 7.02
CA GLY A 811 -1.26 -4.62 6.40
C GLY A 811 -0.74 -3.46 5.54
N TYR A 812 -1.53 -2.41 5.25
CA TYR A 812 -1.05 -1.22 4.55
C TYR A 812 -0.14 -0.37 5.45
N SER A 813 0.86 0.29 4.86
CA SER A 813 1.78 1.17 5.57
C SER A 813 2.08 2.43 4.76
N VAL A 814 1.75 3.58 5.33
CA VAL A 814 2.01 4.91 4.80
C VAL A 814 3.49 5.26 4.98
N LYS A 815 4.14 5.72 3.92
CA LYS A 815 5.51 6.25 3.97
C LYS A 815 5.51 7.68 4.47
N LEU A 816 6.59 8.09 5.12
CA LEU A 816 6.73 9.42 5.70
C LEU A 816 7.90 10.14 5.00
N GLU A 817 7.58 10.92 3.98
CA GLU A 817 8.54 11.54 3.05
C GLU A 817 8.58 13.07 3.20
N TYR A 818 7.46 13.71 3.60
CA TYR A 818 7.34 15.13 3.86
C TYR A 818 8.15 15.61 5.09
N ASP A 819 8.85 16.73 4.94
CA ASP A 819 9.74 17.31 5.97
C ASP A 819 9.41 18.80 6.22
N GLY A 820 8.13 19.05 6.53
CA GLY A 820 7.63 20.38 6.92
C GLY A 820 8.09 20.84 8.32
N PRO A 821 7.90 22.13 8.65
CA PRO A 821 8.52 22.77 9.81
C PRO A 821 8.09 22.22 11.18
N TYR A 822 6.94 21.56 11.27
CA TYR A 822 6.43 20.94 12.51
C TYR A 822 6.49 19.41 12.50
N GLU A 823 7.08 18.80 11.47
CA GLU A 823 7.17 17.34 11.28
C GLU A 823 8.32 16.72 12.09
N SER A 824 8.29 16.90 13.42
CA SER A 824 9.37 16.51 14.33
C SER A 824 9.12 15.18 15.06
N TYR A 825 10.19 14.43 15.31
CA TYR A 825 10.20 13.21 16.14
C TYR A 825 10.18 13.55 17.64
N ASN A 826 9.16 14.29 18.09
CA ASN A 826 9.01 14.71 19.48
C ASN A 826 8.47 13.54 20.35
N PRO A 827 9.14 13.12 21.44
CA PRO A 827 8.63 12.08 22.34
C PRO A 827 7.29 12.41 23.02
N ASN A 828 6.92 13.69 23.11
CA ASN A 828 5.62 14.12 23.63
C ASN A 828 4.53 14.18 22.52
N GLY A 829 4.93 14.07 21.24
CA GLY A 829 4.05 14.12 20.07
C GLY A 829 3.29 12.82 19.83
N LYS A 830 2.47 12.39 20.81
CA LYS A 830 1.81 11.06 20.83
C LYS A 830 0.96 10.72 19.59
N TYR A 831 0.60 11.69 18.75
CA TYR A 831 -0.30 11.53 17.61
C TYR A 831 0.23 12.12 16.28
N THR A 832 1.53 12.46 16.19
CA THR A 832 2.07 13.11 14.98
C THR A 832 2.33 12.14 13.82
N THR A 833 2.51 12.71 12.62
CA THR A 833 2.88 12.00 11.38
C THR A 833 4.09 11.07 11.54
N LYS A 834 5.12 11.49 12.29
CA LYS A 834 6.42 10.80 12.48
C LYS A 834 6.57 10.17 13.87
N ASN A 835 5.54 9.45 14.29
CA ASN A 835 5.52 8.74 15.57
C ASN A 835 6.48 7.53 15.57
N ARG A 836 6.98 7.13 16.75
CA ARG A 836 8.02 6.10 16.90
C ARG A 836 7.47 4.85 17.58
N GLU A 837 7.59 3.68 16.94
CA GLU A 837 7.34 2.42 17.65
C GLU A 837 8.43 2.17 18.70
N CYS A 838 8.03 1.67 19.86
CA CYS A 838 8.96 1.39 20.96
C CYS A 838 9.86 0.19 20.62
N PRO A 839 11.20 0.31 20.68
CA PRO A 839 12.09 -0.81 20.39
C PRO A 839 12.02 -1.87 21.49
N SER A 840 11.47 -3.04 21.16
CA SER A 840 11.41 -4.19 22.05
C SER A 840 12.82 -4.75 22.32
N GLY A 841 13.21 -4.85 23.60
CA GLY A 841 14.39 -5.64 24.02
C GLY A 841 15.76 -4.94 24.07
N GLY A 842 15.84 -3.66 24.48
CA GLY A 842 17.11 -2.97 24.75
C GLY A 842 17.71 -3.30 26.12
N ARG A 843 18.79 -4.10 26.17
CA ARG A 843 19.45 -4.48 27.44
C ARG A 843 20.26 -3.32 28.04
N VAL A 844 19.83 -2.79 29.20
CA VAL A 844 20.51 -1.68 29.90
C VAL A 844 21.96 -2.03 30.21
N ARG A 845 22.92 -1.33 29.59
CA ARG A 845 24.33 -1.36 30.01
C ARG A 845 24.52 -0.47 31.22
N LYS A 846 24.90 -1.05 32.37
CA LYS A 846 25.49 -0.29 33.47
C LYS A 846 26.74 0.44 32.97
N LEU A 847 26.74 1.77 33.01
CA LEU A 847 27.94 2.55 33.27
C LEU A 847 27.66 3.43 34.49
N TRP A 848 28.38 3.16 35.58
CA TRP A 848 28.49 4.09 36.70
C TRP A 848 29.84 4.81 36.56
N SER A 849 29.83 6.13 36.59
CA SER A 849 30.99 6.94 36.95
C SER A 849 30.49 8.16 37.72
N LEU A 850 30.78 8.20 39.01
CA LEU A 850 30.34 9.24 39.94
C LEU A 850 31.29 10.44 39.90
N SER A 851 30.76 11.64 39.64
CA SER A 851 31.32 12.92 40.08
C SER A 851 30.31 14.04 39.80
N GLY A 852 30.14 14.99 40.73
CA GLY A 852 29.23 16.14 40.54
C GLY A 852 28.00 16.10 41.43
N LEU A 853 28.21 16.19 42.75
CA LEU A 853 27.16 16.48 43.73
C LEU A 853 27.35 17.93 44.19
N GLU A 854 26.41 18.81 43.90
CA GLU A 854 26.24 20.06 44.64
C GLU A 854 24.80 20.14 45.14
N THR A 855 24.64 20.66 46.36
CA THR A 855 23.41 20.56 47.15
C THR A 855 22.78 21.92 47.37
N VAL A 856 21.46 21.99 47.20
CA VAL A 856 20.63 23.05 47.80
C VAL A 856 19.51 22.37 48.61
N GLN A 857 19.22 22.88 49.80
CA GLN A 857 18.25 22.32 50.75
C GLN A 857 16.90 23.08 50.71
N PHE A 858 16.07 22.83 51.74
CA PHE A 858 14.78 23.44 52.09
C PHE A 858 13.55 22.82 51.39
N ILE A 859 12.41 22.56 52.06
CA ILE A 859 12.05 22.47 53.49
C ILE A 859 11.01 21.32 53.63
N PRO A 860 10.98 20.54 54.73
CA PRO A 860 9.94 19.54 54.93
C PRO A 860 8.61 20.17 55.37
N VAL A 861 7.51 19.80 54.70
CA VAL A 861 6.13 20.00 55.17
C VAL A 861 5.48 18.61 55.35
N SER A 862 4.61 18.48 56.35
CA SER A 862 4.13 17.20 56.87
C SER A 862 3.29 16.39 55.88
N SER A 863 3.54 15.08 55.84
CA SER A 863 2.73 14.10 55.11
C SER A 863 1.35 13.91 55.77
N GLY A 864 0.33 14.59 55.26
CA GLY A 864 -1.06 14.20 55.46
C GLY A 864 -1.40 13.00 54.55
N SER A 865 -1.74 11.86 55.14
CA SER A 865 -2.23 10.69 54.39
C SER A 865 -3.75 10.72 54.26
N VAL A 866 -4.26 10.90 53.03
CA VAL A 866 -5.69 10.74 52.72
C VAL A 866 -5.90 9.41 51.96
N SER A 867 -6.81 8.59 52.45
CA SER A 867 -7.20 7.31 51.85
C SER A 867 -8.26 7.50 50.77
N SER A 868 -8.05 6.95 49.58
CA SER A 868 -8.89 7.16 48.39
C SER A 868 -10.22 6.37 48.39
N ASN A 869 -11.06 6.57 49.42
CA ASN A 869 -12.38 5.92 49.58
C ASN A 869 -13.53 6.93 49.87
N GLU A 870 -13.28 8.24 49.85
CA GLU A 870 -14.34 9.22 50.11
C GLU A 870 -15.22 9.48 48.86
N VAL A 871 -16.45 8.97 48.91
CA VAL A 871 -17.60 9.54 48.18
C VAL A 871 -17.88 10.93 48.75
N SER A 872 -17.90 11.98 47.91
CA SER A 872 -18.37 13.32 48.22
C SER A 872 -19.88 13.46 47.93
N CYS A 873 -20.58 14.24 48.76
CA CYS A 873 -21.98 14.59 48.56
C CYS A 873 -22.04 16.10 48.26
N GLU A 874 -22.20 16.48 47.00
CA GLU A 874 -22.20 17.88 46.53
C GLU A 874 -23.53 18.19 45.80
N GLU A 875 -24.65 18.04 46.53
CA GLU A 875 -26.02 18.17 46.00
C GLU A 875 -26.84 19.20 46.80
N GLU A 876 -27.83 19.83 46.15
CA GLU A 876 -28.65 20.90 46.74
C GLU A 876 -29.51 20.42 47.93
N GLU A 877 -29.78 21.33 48.89
CA GLU A 877 -30.54 21.01 50.11
C GLU A 877 -31.93 20.42 49.79
N GLY A 878 -32.11 19.14 50.11
CA GLY A 878 -33.37 18.41 49.93
C GLY A 878 -33.33 17.32 48.87
N HIS A 879 -32.27 17.21 48.07
CA HIS A 879 -32.04 16.02 47.24
C HIS A 879 -31.46 14.87 48.09
N ILE A 880 -31.89 13.64 47.80
CA ILE A 880 -31.34 12.41 48.38
C ILE A 880 -30.81 11.53 47.26
N SER A 881 -29.53 11.18 47.31
CA SER A 881 -28.87 10.29 46.36
C SER A 881 -28.21 9.10 47.03
N TYR A 882 -27.96 8.05 46.24
CA TYR A 882 -27.48 6.76 46.73
C TYR A 882 -26.25 6.30 45.95
N HIS A 883 -25.18 5.98 46.67
CA HIS A 883 -23.86 5.67 46.10
C HIS A 883 -23.35 4.35 46.66
N LYS A 884 -22.94 3.41 45.80
CA LYS A 884 -22.39 2.12 46.27
C LYS A 884 -21.12 2.32 47.09
N ASP A 885 -20.95 1.57 48.17
CA ASP A 885 -19.63 1.40 48.76
C ASP A 885 -18.75 0.57 47.79
N ARG A 886 -17.45 0.88 47.71
CA ARG A 886 -16.50 0.25 46.78
C ARG A 886 -15.71 -0.91 47.39
N ALA A 887 -15.85 -1.13 48.70
CA ALA A 887 -15.21 -2.19 49.48
C ALA A 887 -16.22 -3.23 50.01
N ASP A 888 -17.49 -2.88 50.18
CA ASP A 888 -18.54 -3.81 50.62
C ASP A 888 -19.85 -3.66 49.80
N CYS A 889 -20.16 -4.67 48.96
CA CYS A 889 -21.39 -4.73 48.17
C CYS A 889 -22.69 -4.70 49.00
N THR A 890 -22.64 -5.09 50.29
CA THR A 890 -23.80 -5.11 51.18
C THR A 890 -24.09 -3.74 51.82
N MET A 891 -23.27 -2.72 51.53
CA MET A 891 -23.36 -1.37 52.07
C MET A 891 -23.48 -0.31 50.96
N TYR A 892 -24.11 0.82 51.29
CA TYR A 892 -24.22 1.99 50.43
C TYR A 892 -24.20 3.29 51.25
N TYR A 893 -23.88 4.40 50.59
CA TYR A 893 -24.02 5.73 51.15
C TYR A 893 -25.29 6.39 50.64
N MET A 894 -26.08 6.92 51.56
CA MET A 894 -27.17 7.86 51.28
C MET A 894 -26.66 9.28 51.57
N CYS A 895 -26.62 10.13 50.56
CA CYS A 895 -26.39 11.56 50.71
C CYS A 895 -27.73 12.27 50.94
N GLU A 896 -27.81 13.20 51.90
CA GLU A 896 -28.92 14.15 52.08
C GLU A 896 -28.30 15.56 52.16
N GLY A 897 -28.22 16.24 51.01
CA GLY A 897 -27.27 17.36 50.83
C GLY A 897 -25.84 16.93 51.20
N GLU A 898 -25.12 17.76 51.96
CA GLU A 898 -23.76 17.44 52.46
C GLU A 898 -23.71 16.22 53.42
N ARG A 899 -24.84 15.71 53.93
CA ARG A 899 -24.85 14.67 54.97
C ARG A 899 -24.76 13.26 54.39
N LYS A 900 -23.66 12.58 54.70
CA LYS A 900 -23.36 11.22 54.27
C LYS A 900 -23.72 10.18 55.33
N HIS A 901 -24.72 9.35 55.05
CA HIS A 901 -25.18 8.25 55.90
C HIS A 901 -24.73 6.91 55.31
N HIS A 902 -23.98 6.10 56.08
CA HIS A 902 -23.55 4.77 55.64
C HIS A 902 -24.58 3.71 56.09
N MET A 903 -25.21 3.04 55.13
CA MET A 903 -26.42 2.24 55.29
C MET A 903 -26.21 0.78 54.83
N PRO A 904 -26.65 -0.21 55.61
CA PRO A 904 -26.64 -1.61 55.18
C PRO A 904 -27.87 -1.94 54.30
N CYS A 905 -27.67 -2.80 53.31
CA CYS A 905 -28.77 -3.46 52.63
C CYS A 905 -29.46 -4.51 53.52
N PRO A 906 -30.74 -4.84 53.26
CA PRO A 906 -31.41 -5.97 53.90
C PRO A 906 -30.65 -7.28 53.67
N SER A 907 -30.73 -8.20 54.62
CA SER A 907 -29.91 -9.42 54.62
C SER A 907 -30.04 -10.24 53.33
N ASN A 908 -28.89 -10.59 52.75
CA ASN A 908 -28.70 -11.29 51.48
C ASN A 908 -28.95 -10.46 50.19
N LEU A 909 -29.18 -9.15 50.32
CA LEU A 909 -29.19 -8.21 49.18
C LEU A 909 -27.91 -7.36 49.14
N VAL A 910 -27.61 -6.82 47.97
CA VAL A 910 -26.48 -5.91 47.69
C VAL A 910 -26.98 -4.67 46.95
N PHE A 911 -26.26 -3.55 47.06
CA PHE A 911 -26.75 -2.29 46.48
C PHE A 911 -26.57 -2.24 44.96
N ASN A 912 -27.67 -2.08 44.22
CA ASN A 912 -27.72 -1.94 42.78
C ASN A 912 -27.64 -0.45 42.38
N PRO A 913 -26.50 0.04 41.83
CA PRO A 913 -26.33 1.45 41.48
C PRO A 913 -27.09 1.88 40.22
N ASN A 914 -27.68 0.94 39.46
CA ASN A 914 -28.45 1.25 38.27
C ASN A 914 -29.91 1.60 38.61
N GLU A 915 -30.45 0.94 39.65
CA GLU A 915 -31.83 1.09 40.12
C GLU A 915 -31.92 1.87 41.46
N ASN A 916 -30.79 2.22 42.06
CA ASN A 916 -30.66 2.88 43.37
C ASN A 916 -31.36 2.18 44.54
N VAL A 917 -31.43 0.84 44.50
CA VAL A 917 -32.05 -0.01 45.53
C VAL A 917 -31.19 -1.21 45.88
N CYS A 918 -31.46 -1.84 47.02
CA CYS A 918 -30.87 -3.14 47.36
C CYS A 918 -31.58 -4.28 46.59
N ASP A 919 -30.81 -5.09 45.90
CA ASP A 919 -31.26 -6.11 44.94
C ASP A 919 -30.47 -7.43 45.15
N TRP A 920 -30.86 -8.50 44.46
CA TRP A 920 -30.18 -9.80 44.55
C TRP A 920 -28.78 -9.75 43.93
N PRO A 921 -27.77 -10.45 44.50
CA PRO A 921 -26.41 -10.42 43.97
C PRO A 921 -26.28 -10.88 42.51
N GLU A 922 -27.16 -11.75 42.01
CA GLU A 922 -27.20 -12.11 40.59
C GLU A 922 -27.44 -10.91 39.65
N ASN A 923 -28.23 -9.91 40.09
CA ASN A 923 -28.62 -8.74 39.30
C ASN A 923 -27.56 -7.62 39.32
N VAL A 924 -26.58 -7.68 40.23
CA VAL A 924 -25.60 -6.61 40.46
C VAL A 924 -24.21 -7.04 40.00
N GLU A 925 -23.80 -6.53 38.83
CA GLU A 925 -22.53 -6.86 38.19
C GLU A 925 -21.32 -6.57 39.11
N GLY A 926 -20.49 -7.58 39.32
CA GLY A 926 -19.33 -7.52 40.22
C GLY A 926 -19.61 -7.93 41.68
N CYS A 927 -20.88 -8.00 42.11
CA CYS A 927 -21.27 -8.41 43.47
C CYS A 927 -21.77 -9.87 43.57
N GLN A 928 -21.83 -10.60 42.45
CA GLN A 928 -22.43 -11.93 42.31
C GLN A 928 -21.87 -13.01 43.27
N HIS A 929 -20.66 -12.83 43.80
CA HIS A 929 -20.02 -13.74 44.74
C HIS A 929 -20.55 -13.67 46.19
N HIS A 930 -21.45 -12.73 46.52
CA HIS A 930 -22.07 -12.62 47.85
C HIS A 930 -23.29 -13.55 48.07
N THR A 931 -23.52 -14.52 47.17
CA THR A 931 -24.65 -15.47 47.22
C THR A 931 -24.51 -16.52 48.34
N PRO A 932 -25.45 -16.61 49.30
CA PRO A 932 -25.55 -17.74 50.22
C PRO A 932 -26.09 -18.98 49.49
N ALA A 933 -25.64 -20.17 49.90
CA ALA A 933 -26.14 -21.43 49.33
C ALA A 933 -27.65 -21.62 49.60
N PRO A 934 -28.44 -22.14 48.63
CA PRO A 934 -29.88 -22.26 48.76
C PRO A 934 -30.28 -23.25 49.88
N PRO A 935 -31.38 -22.98 50.61
CA PRO A 935 -31.82 -23.83 51.70
C PRO A 935 -32.20 -25.23 51.18
N THR A 936 -31.58 -26.26 51.77
CA THR A 936 -31.83 -27.66 51.37
C THR A 936 -33.29 -28.04 51.56
N ALA A 937 -33.95 -28.41 50.45
CA ALA A 937 -35.34 -28.84 50.45
C ALA A 937 -35.51 -30.12 51.28
N LYS A 938 -36.03 -30.00 52.51
CA LYS A 938 -36.50 -31.15 53.28
C LYS A 938 -37.75 -31.72 52.59
N ARG A 939 -37.70 -33.01 52.29
CA ARG A 939 -38.83 -33.80 51.76
C ARG A 939 -40.16 -33.47 52.46
N ARG A 940 -41.18 -33.21 51.64
CA ARG A 940 -42.40 -34.02 51.64
C ARG A 940 -42.84 -34.25 50.20
#